data_AF-A0A1I1N1J1-F1
#
_entry.id   AF-A0A1I1N1J1-F1
#
_cell.length_a   1.000
_cell.length_b   1.000
_cell.length_c   1.000
_cell.angle_alpha   90.00
_cell.angle_beta   90.00
_cell.angle_gamma   90.00
#
_symmetry.space_group_name_H-M   'P 1'
#
loop_
_entity.id
_entity.type
_entity.pdbx_description
1 polymer ?
#
loop_
_entity_poly.entity_id
_entity_poly.type
_entity_poly.pdbx_seq_one_letter_code
_entity_poly.pdbx_strand_id
1 'polypeptide(L)'
;MTDEAPSTLLQRARTALDAGRVSECHALIAPLLGDLPDGAQDRTVSNLGARDRTTLAYLQLACALYYTGDLDAARRLNADLPTDLWRPLRYRLSLRLRDPLTAARLRRDPGVTDRERDDFRTTAGLHLLWAGRYDRGFPLYASRHNAILFPRTVPGRLTHAPLPEDPSKDEDTIILEQGLGDVLFHLAHIRAEGRHEASHFVGLRKYGTLIRRYFPKARFTAHDDLPGGSPRPRAHLAADFVGRGYRRTGRVAAPVQFDTPFRRTGEPPVWGICWRGGSGQNRREERHIPLRMFLDLLPRDGRFLALQFDMTDEERAVLQADARCLIPGADITQNPVETMAIIRPLAGVISVDSANWHMAGLCDVPILAIMNRTAHWFWGPEARAESAYPCATTVPKADLRADHVAAWMQDTRKAWAGRAVAARVRTPELRRRPVLVTGLPRSATSMTMRMLHDHGLWLGDTVPGNRENPQGYFENRAIRDGIVKPLLSGMGVDPLGVRSLPPWDVLPPCPPLARQVARALRTDGHDGTRPWGFKDPKLSLLWQIFDRSYPQAIWVIVTRDRGKVIDSLCRTSFMARHSTSPEYWQPFCNAYAHRLDRLRASGARVFDVDSDALSSGDFSQIRPVIEAAGLRFDPAVAEAALIRPKV
;
A
#
# COMPACT_ATOMS: atom_id res chain seq x y z
N MET A 1 36.30 -27.20 -0.79
CA MET A 1 36.84 -25.94 -0.21
C MET A 1 37.15 -25.03 -1.38
N THR A 2 36.41 -23.93 -1.54
CA THR A 2 36.65 -22.97 -2.61
C THR A 2 37.96 -22.21 -2.32
N ASP A 3 38.88 -22.26 -3.27
CA ASP A 3 40.23 -21.64 -3.27
C ASP A 3 40.15 -20.11 -3.46
N GLU A 4 39.22 -19.46 -2.75
CA GLU A 4 38.89 -18.04 -2.91
C GLU A 4 39.69 -17.21 -1.90
N ALA A 5 40.35 -16.14 -2.36
CA ALA A 5 41.17 -15.30 -1.52
C ALA A 5 40.36 -14.67 -0.37
N PRO A 6 40.90 -14.58 0.87
CA PRO A 6 40.18 -14.02 2.01
C PRO A 6 39.66 -12.59 1.80
N SER A 7 40.38 -11.76 1.03
CA SER A 7 39.96 -10.41 0.70
C SER A 7 38.67 -10.37 -0.14
N THR A 8 38.51 -11.31 -1.08
CA THR A 8 37.30 -11.45 -1.91
C THR A 8 36.11 -11.88 -1.05
N LEU A 9 36.31 -12.82 -0.12
CA LEU A 9 35.28 -13.23 0.84
C LEU A 9 34.83 -12.07 1.72
N LEU A 10 35.76 -11.29 2.26
CA LEU A 10 35.45 -10.11 3.09
C LEU A 10 34.69 -9.03 2.30
N GLN A 11 35.02 -8.81 1.03
CA GLN A 11 34.31 -7.87 0.16
C GLN A 11 32.87 -8.32 -0.10
N ARG A 12 32.66 -9.62 -0.35
CA ARG A 12 31.32 -10.20 -0.51
C ARG A 12 30.52 -10.13 0.78
N ALA A 13 31.15 -10.45 1.92
CA ALA A 13 30.52 -10.34 3.23
C ALA A 13 30.10 -8.91 3.53
N ARG A 14 30.94 -7.93 3.22
CA ARG A 14 30.61 -6.51 3.33
C ARG A 14 29.41 -6.13 2.44
N THR A 15 29.40 -6.60 1.20
CA THR A 15 28.29 -6.38 0.26
C THR A 15 26.98 -7.00 0.77
N ALA A 16 27.04 -8.19 1.35
CA ALA A 16 25.90 -8.84 1.99
C ALA A 16 25.38 -8.04 3.19
N LEU A 17 26.28 -7.58 4.07
CA LEU A 17 25.95 -6.74 5.23
C LEU A 17 25.31 -5.41 4.81
N ASP A 18 25.90 -4.71 3.85
CA ASP A 18 25.39 -3.41 3.35
C ASP A 18 24.01 -3.56 2.69
N ALA A 19 23.69 -4.75 2.16
CA ALA A 19 22.38 -5.12 1.66
C ALA A 19 21.41 -5.69 2.72
N GLY A 20 21.82 -5.75 3.99
CA GLY A 20 21.03 -6.24 5.12
C GLY A 20 20.89 -7.76 5.22
N ARG A 21 21.71 -8.53 4.49
CA ARG A 21 21.75 -10.01 4.52
C ARG A 21 22.78 -10.48 5.55
N VAL A 22 22.43 -10.35 6.83
CA VAL A 22 23.38 -10.55 7.93
C VAL A 22 23.79 -12.01 8.08
N SER A 23 22.87 -12.96 7.89
CA SER A 23 23.20 -14.39 7.95
C SER A 23 24.18 -14.80 6.85
N GLU A 24 24.02 -14.27 5.63
CA GLU A 24 24.96 -14.49 4.52
C GLU A 24 26.33 -13.87 4.83
N CYS A 25 26.37 -12.63 5.34
CA CYS A 25 27.60 -12.00 5.79
C CYS A 25 28.33 -12.89 6.81
N HIS A 26 27.62 -13.36 7.83
CA HIS A 26 28.20 -14.25 8.85
C HIS A 26 28.71 -15.56 8.25
N ALA A 27 27.93 -16.21 7.38
CA ALA A 27 28.34 -17.45 6.72
C ALA A 27 29.61 -17.29 5.89
N LEU A 28 29.79 -16.13 5.25
CA LEU A 28 30.99 -15.81 4.46
C LEU A 28 32.23 -15.57 5.33
N ILE A 29 32.07 -14.99 6.53
CA ILE A 29 33.21 -14.75 7.45
C ILE A 29 33.49 -15.91 8.39
N ALA A 30 32.52 -16.81 8.63
CA ALA A 30 32.66 -17.91 9.58
C ALA A 30 33.91 -18.79 9.35
N PRO A 31 34.31 -19.14 8.11
CA PRO A 31 35.55 -19.88 7.87
C PRO A 31 36.81 -19.13 8.28
N LEU A 32 36.77 -17.80 8.34
CA LEU A 32 37.88 -16.93 8.73
C LEU A 32 37.94 -16.69 10.25
N LEU A 33 36.90 -17.11 11.00
CA LEU A 33 36.77 -16.89 12.45
C LEU A 33 37.26 -18.08 13.30
N GLY A 34 37.45 -19.27 12.72
CA GLY A 34 37.54 -20.52 13.49
C GLY A 34 38.85 -20.76 14.26
N ASP A 35 38.70 -21.38 15.43
CA ASP A 35 39.53 -22.52 15.84
C ASP A 35 38.96 -23.79 15.17
N LEU A 36 39.82 -24.63 14.58
CA LEU A 36 39.48 -25.99 14.10
C LEU A 36 39.33 -26.95 15.30
N PRO A 37 38.66 -28.11 15.16
CA PRO A 37 38.58 -29.10 16.24
C PRO A 37 39.97 -29.54 16.71
N ASP A 38 40.10 -29.68 18.03
CA ASP A 38 41.32 -29.88 18.83
C ASP A 38 42.55 -30.46 18.09
N GLY A 39 43.62 -29.66 18.02
CA GLY A 39 44.99 -30.17 17.80
C GLY A 39 45.79 -29.59 16.62
N ALA A 40 45.23 -28.68 15.81
CA ALA A 40 45.98 -28.07 14.69
C ALA A 40 46.43 -26.63 15.02
N GLN A 41 47.73 -26.43 15.22
CA GLN A 41 48.33 -25.10 15.39
C GLN A 41 48.12 -24.19 14.15
N ASP A 42 47.48 -23.05 14.41
CA ASP A 42 47.39 -21.75 13.70
C ASP A 42 48.06 -21.63 12.31
N ARG A 43 47.23 -21.51 11.25
CA ARG A 43 47.67 -21.06 9.90
C ARG A 43 46.68 -20.17 9.12
N THR A 44 45.45 -19.96 9.59
CA THR A 44 44.39 -19.25 8.81
C THR A 44 44.13 -17.80 9.24
N VAL A 45 44.30 -17.45 10.52
CA VAL A 45 44.13 -16.05 11.01
C VAL A 45 45.47 -15.29 11.01
N SER A 46 46.58 -16.00 11.24
CA SER A 46 47.95 -15.48 11.23
C SER A 46 48.44 -14.96 9.87
N ASN A 47 47.83 -15.41 8.76
CA ASN A 47 48.18 -15.00 7.38
C ASN A 47 47.34 -13.84 6.82
N LEU A 48 46.39 -13.28 7.58
CA LEU A 48 45.59 -12.13 7.14
C LEU A 48 46.37 -10.82 7.28
N GLY A 49 46.38 -10.00 6.22
CA GLY A 49 46.90 -8.64 6.28
C GLY A 49 46.19 -7.78 7.33
N ALA A 50 46.85 -6.73 7.84
CA ALA A 50 46.29 -5.87 8.89
C ALA A 50 44.91 -5.25 8.53
N ARG A 51 44.74 -4.89 7.25
CA ARG A 51 43.46 -4.37 6.70
C ARG A 51 42.34 -5.41 6.73
N ASP A 52 42.66 -6.66 6.39
CA ASP A 52 41.68 -7.74 6.34
C ASP A 52 41.26 -8.16 7.75
N ARG A 53 42.20 -8.23 8.70
CA ARG A 53 41.89 -8.44 10.13
C ARG A 53 40.97 -7.36 10.69
N THR A 54 41.23 -6.10 10.37
CA THR A 54 40.39 -4.96 10.77
C THR A 54 38.98 -5.09 10.16
N THR A 55 38.89 -5.51 8.90
CA THR A 55 37.62 -5.70 8.21
C THR A 55 36.83 -6.86 8.79
N LEU A 56 37.49 -8.00 9.06
CA LEU A 56 36.90 -9.17 9.69
C LEU A 56 36.34 -8.83 11.08
N ALA A 57 37.11 -8.12 11.91
CA ALA A 57 36.67 -7.66 13.22
C ALA A 57 35.42 -6.75 13.13
N TYR A 58 35.42 -5.78 12.20
CA TYR A 58 34.24 -4.94 11.95
C TYR A 58 33.01 -5.77 11.59
N LEU A 59 33.16 -6.71 10.64
CA LEU A 59 32.05 -7.56 10.17
C LEU A 59 31.54 -8.49 11.27
N GLN A 60 32.42 -9.07 12.09
CA GLN A 60 32.04 -9.90 13.25
C GLN A 60 31.21 -9.10 14.26
N LEU A 61 31.67 -7.91 14.65
CA LEU A 61 30.94 -7.03 15.58
C LEU A 61 29.62 -6.54 14.97
N ALA A 62 29.60 -6.26 13.66
CA ALA A 62 28.40 -5.86 12.95
C ALA A 62 27.36 -7.00 12.85
N CYS A 63 27.78 -8.26 12.66
CA CYS A 63 26.90 -9.42 12.72
C CYS A 63 26.35 -9.62 14.15
N ALA A 64 27.21 -9.51 15.16
CA ALA A 64 26.83 -9.64 16.57
C ALA A 64 25.78 -8.61 17.00
N LEU A 65 25.77 -7.40 16.42
CA LEU A 65 24.70 -6.42 16.63
C LEU A 65 23.32 -7.02 16.33
N TYR A 66 23.20 -7.87 15.33
CA TYR A 66 21.93 -8.52 14.93
C TYR A 66 21.73 -9.90 15.55
N TYR A 67 22.49 -10.23 16.60
CA TYR A 67 22.47 -11.54 17.27
C TYR A 67 22.86 -12.71 16.34
N THR A 68 23.77 -12.46 15.40
CA THR A 68 24.29 -13.47 14.47
C THR A 68 25.76 -13.76 14.79
N GLY A 69 26.09 -15.04 14.97
CA GLY A 69 27.43 -15.51 15.33
C GLY A 69 27.64 -15.70 16.84
N ASP A 70 28.88 -15.97 17.25
CA ASP A 70 29.27 -16.12 18.66
C ASP A 70 29.30 -14.75 19.36
N LEU A 71 28.30 -14.52 20.21
CA LEU A 71 28.12 -13.26 20.95
C LEU A 71 29.13 -13.07 22.09
N ASP A 72 29.66 -14.15 22.65
CA ASP A 72 30.67 -14.09 23.70
C ASP A 72 32.04 -13.78 23.10
N ALA A 73 32.37 -14.38 21.95
CA ALA A 73 33.56 -14.00 21.17
C ALA A 73 33.49 -12.53 20.73
N ALA A 74 32.33 -12.08 20.23
CA ALA A 74 32.14 -10.67 19.89
C ALA A 74 32.23 -9.74 21.11
N ARG A 75 31.77 -10.16 22.29
CA ARG A 75 31.94 -9.41 23.56
C ARG A 75 33.42 -9.25 23.90
N ARG A 76 34.20 -10.35 23.87
CA ARG A 76 35.65 -10.33 24.12
C ARG A 76 36.38 -9.43 23.14
N LEU A 77 36.18 -9.65 21.83
CA LEU A 77 36.76 -8.82 20.77
C LEU A 77 36.44 -7.33 20.98
N ASN A 78 35.19 -7.00 21.30
CA ASN A 78 34.78 -5.62 21.55
C ASN A 78 35.48 -5.02 22.79
N ALA A 79 35.74 -5.80 23.82
CA ALA A 79 36.47 -5.38 25.01
C ALA A 79 37.99 -5.24 24.76
N ASP A 80 38.56 -5.98 23.82
CA ASP A 80 40.02 -5.96 23.58
C ASP A 80 40.47 -4.88 22.59
N LEU A 81 39.59 -4.45 21.68
CA LEU A 81 39.94 -3.45 20.66
C LEU A 81 40.24 -2.04 21.25
N PRO A 82 41.20 -1.29 20.68
CA PRO A 82 41.46 0.12 21.00
C PRO A 82 40.21 0.98 20.91
N THR A 83 40.01 1.90 21.86
CA THR A 83 38.75 2.64 22.02
C THR A 83 38.45 3.64 20.91
N ASP A 84 39.40 3.99 20.05
CA ASP A 84 39.23 4.88 18.90
C ASP A 84 38.54 4.22 17.69
N LEU A 85 38.51 2.89 17.64
CA LEU A 85 37.88 2.15 16.56
C LEU A 85 36.35 2.09 16.72
N TRP A 86 35.61 2.56 15.72
CA TRP A 86 34.15 2.38 15.54
C TRP A 86 33.30 2.62 16.79
N ARG A 87 33.62 3.65 17.57
CA ARG A 87 32.98 3.92 18.87
C ARG A 87 31.44 3.84 18.85
N PRO A 88 30.72 4.46 17.89
CA PRO A 88 29.25 4.36 17.86
C PRO A 88 28.73 2.92 17.78
N LEU A 89 29.32 2.11 16.88
CA LEU A 89 28.92 0.73 16.66
C LEU A 89 29.17 -0.12 17.91
N ARG A 90 30.37 0.04 18.48
CA ARG A 90 30.81 -0.71 19.66
C ARG A 90 30.08 -0.32 20.93
N TYR A 91 29.76 0.97 21.10
CA TYR A 91 28.93 1.42 22.22
C TYR A 91 27.53 0.81 22.13
N ARG A 92 26.92 0.85 20.94
CA ARG A 92 25.62 0.20 20.68
C ARG A 92 25.67 -1.30 20.94
N LEU A 93 26.73 -1.99 20.52
CA LEU A 93 26.92 -3.41 20.77
C LEU A 93 27.07 -3.70 22.27
N SER A 94 27.85 -2.91 22.99
CA SER A 94 28.07 -3.06 24.43
C SER A 94 26.75 -3.01 25.21
N LEU A 95 25.85 -2.07 24.87
CA LEU A 95 24.51 -2.02 25.48
C LEU A 95 23.66 -3.26 25.13
N ARG A 96 23.73 -3.76 23.90
CA ARG A 96 23.00 -4.98 23.49
C ARG A 96 23.52 -6.23 24.18
N LEU A 97 24.83 -6.37 24.32
CA LEU A 97 25.50 -7.49 24.99
C LEU A 97 25.49 -7.38 26.52
N ARG A 98 24.88 -6.32 27.07
CA ARG A 98 24.83 -6.00 28.51
C ARG A 98 26.22 -5.91 29.14
N ASP A 99 27.15 -5.25 28.45
CA ASP A 99 28.51 -4.98 28.91
C ASP A 99 28.68 -3.50 29.30
N PRO A 100 28.38 -3.13 30.56
CA PRO A 100 28.47 -1.75 31.02
C PRO A 100 29.91 -1.24 31.13
N LEU A 101 30.90 -2.13 31.30
CA LEU A 101 32.30 -1.75 31.46
C LEU A 101 32.86 -1.24 30.14
N THR A 102 32.69 -2.00 29.05
CA THR A 102 33.11 -1.57 27.72
C THR A 102 32.33 -0.33 27.26
N ALA A 103 31.02 -0.28 27.53
CA ALA A 103 30.21 0.91 27.23
C ALA A 103 30.73 2.17 27.95
N ALA A 104 31.07 2.07 29.23
CA ALA A 104 31.63 3.17 30.01
C ALA A 104 33.02 3.59 29.51
N ARG A 105 33.88 2.62 29.16
CA ARG A 105 35.22 2.87 28.62
C ARG A 105 35.15 3.64 27.30
N LEU A 106 34.31 3.20 26.36
CA LEU A 106 34.11 3.87 25.06
C LEU A 106 33.56 5.29 25.21
N ARG A 107 32.61 5.50 26.14
CA ARG A 107 31.99 6.81 26.36
C ARG A 107 32.93 7.82 27.03
N ARG A 108 33.91 7.35 27.80
CA ARG A 108 34.88 8.18 28.53
C ARG A 108 36.18 8.45 27.75
N ASP A 109 36.32 7.88 26.56
CA ASP A 109 37.48 8.12 25.71
C ASP A 109 37.62 9.63 25.39
N PRO A 110 38.82 10.21 25.56
CA PRO A 110 39.02 11.65 25.40
C PRO A 110 38.83 12.13 23.94
N GLY A 111 38.95 11.23 22.97
CA GLY A 111 38.73 11.50 21.55
C GLY A 111 37.28 11.44 21.10
N VAL A 112 36.31 11.32 22.03
CA VAL A 112 34.88 11.35 21.72
C VAL A 112 34.46 12.76 21.28
N THR A 113 33.91 12.84 20.08
CA THR A 113 33.36 14.07 19.48
C THR A 113 31.95 14.39 20.00
N ASP A 114 31.46 15.62 19.79
CA ASP A 114 30.06 15.98 20.11
C ASP A 114 29.05 15.13 19.36
N ARG A 115 29.36 14.81 18.09
CA ARG A 115 28.51 13.97 17.26
C ARG A 115 28.42 12.54 17.77
N GLU A 116 29.55 11.97 18.24
CA GLU A 116 29.55 10.66 18.91
C GLU A 116 28.81 10.72 20.25
N ARG A 117 28.90 11.81 21.02
CA ARG A 117 28.09 12.00 22.24
C ARG A 117 26.60 11.95 21.94
N ASP A 118 26.15 12.61 20.89
CA ASP A 118 24.74 12.59 20.47
C ASP A 118 24.31 11.21 19.96
N ASP A 119 25.20 10.47 19.28
CA ASP A 119 24.94 9.07 18.93
C ASP A 119 24.82 8.17 20.17
N PHE A 120 25.69 8.34 21.16
CA PHE A 120 25.62 7.61 22.42
C PHE A 120 24.34 7.91 23.19
N ARG A 121 23.91 9.18 23.24
CA ARG A 121 22.63 9.60 23.82
C ARG A 121 21.48 8.92 23.09
N THR A 122 21.46 8.98 21.77
CA THR A 122 20.40 8.35 20.96
C THR A 122 20.34 6.84 21.16
N THR A 123 21.49 6.18 21.16
CA THR A 123 21.63 4.73 21.37
C THR A 123 21.21 4.32 22.79
N ALA A 124 21.61 5.07 23.82
CA ALA A 124 21.17 4.84 25.20
C ALA A 124 19.67 5.13 25.38
N GLY A 125 19.16 6.17 24.74
CA GLY A 125 17.75 6.52 24.70
C GLY A 125 16.91 5.37 24.16
N LEU A 126 17.25 4.86 22.97
CA LEU A 126 16.60 3.69 22.38
C LEU A 126 16.67 2.45 23.30
N HIS A 127 17.82 2.19 23.92
CA HIS A 127 17.97 1.09 24.88
C HIS A 127 17.00 1.23 26.07
N LEU A 128 16.86 2.44 26.61
CA LEU A 128 15.92 2.72 27.70
C LEU A 128 14.45 2.65 27.24
N LEU A 129 14.14 3.11 26.03
CA LEU A 129 12.79 2.98 25.44
C LEU A 129 12.40 1.50 25.29
N TRP A 130 13.31 0.64 24.80
CA TRP A 130 13.08 -0.81 24.75
C TRP A 130 12.91 -1.45 26.13
N ALA A 131 13.56 -0.89 27.16
CA ALA A 131 13.39 -1.33 28.53
C ALA A 131 12.15 -0.73 29.24
N GLY A 132 11.28 -0.01 28.52
CA GLY A 132 10.09 0.65 29.08
C GLY A 132 10.40 1.85 29.99
N ARG A 133 11.64 2.36 29.99
CA ARG A 133 12.08 3.51 30.81
C ARG A 133 11.90 4.82 30.04
N TYR A 134 10.66 5.08 29.62
CA TYR A 134 10.30 6.17 28.71
C TYR A 134 10.71 7.57 29.20
N ASP A 135 10.53 7.87 30.49
CA ASP A 135 10.88 9.18 31.08
C ASP A 135 12.36 9.53 30.94
N ARG A 136 13.25 8.53 30.93
CA ARG A 136 14.69 8.70 30.72
C ARG A 136 15.08 8.50 29.25
N GLY A 137 14.33 7.66 28.54
CA GLY A 137 14.60 7.31 27.14
C GLY A 137 14.35 8.46 26.17
N PHE A 138 13.18 9.11 26.26
CA PHE A 138 12.81 10.18 25.32
C PHE A 138 13.75 11.39 25.35
N PRO A 139 14.16 11.93 26.53
CA PRO A 139 15.11 13.04 26.57
C PRO A 139 16.45 12.74 25.90
N LEU A 140 16.94 11.50 26.00
CA LEU A 140 18.18 11.08 25.34
C LEU A 140 17.99 10.83 23.84
N TYR A 141 16.83 10.31 23.44
CA TYR A 141 16.48 10.08 22.05
C TYR A 141 16.28 11.37 21.22
N ALA A 142 16.01 12.51 21.87
CA ALA A 142 15.95 13.82 21.22
C ALA A 142 17.28 14.24 20.54
N SER A 143 18.41 13.66 20.95
CA SER A 143 19.71 13.87 20.30
C SER A 143 19.85 13.23 18.91
N ARG A 144 18.86 12.46 18.44
CA ARG A 144 18.92 11.74 17.16
C ARG A 144 19.15 12.62 15.93
N HIS A 145 18.82 13.91 16.03
CA HIS A 145 19.00 14.88 14.95
C HIS A 145 20.46 14.97 14.45
N ASN A 146 21.44 14.61 15.29
CA ASN A 146 22.87 14.66 14.99
C ASN A 146 23.57 13.28 15.06
N ALA A 147 22.83 12.20 15.34
CA ALA A 147 23.40 10.87 15.53
C ALA A 147 24.05 10.30 14.25
N ILE A 148 25.02 9.40 14.42
CA ILE A 148 25.86 8.83 13.33
C ILE A 148 25.17 7.58 12.75
N LEU A 149 24.71 6.68 13.62
CA LEU A 149 24.05 5.44 13.29
C LEU A 149 22.53 5.59 13.22
N PHE A 150 22.09 6.77 12.80
CA PHE A 150 20.69 7.13 12.64
C PHE A 150 20.51 7.87 11.30
N PRO A 151 19.39 7.65 10.58
CA PRO A 151 19.13 8.39 9.35
C PRO A 151 19.19 9.89 9.58
N ARG A 152 19.69 10.65 8.61
CA ARG A 152 19.68 12.12 8.70
C ARG A 152 18.23 12.61 8.70
N THR A 153 17.81 13.25 9.78
CA THR A 153 16.41 13.68 9.97
C THR A 153 16.17 15.14 9.63
N VAL A 154 17.20 16.00 9.75
CA VAL A 154 17.07 17.45 9.53
C VAL A 154 17.60 17.84 8.14
N PRO A 155 16.76 18.38 7.25
CA PRO A 155 17.21 18.94 5.96
C PRO A 155 18.19 20.09 6.16
N GLY A 156 19.19 20.21 5.28
CA GLY A 156 20.23 21.24 5.40
C GLY A 156 19.70 22.70 5.37
N ARG A 157 18.48 22.90 4.85
CA ARG A 157 17.78 24.20 4.76
C ARG A 157 17.03 24.58 6.04
N LEU A 158 16.99 23.71 7.06
CA LEU A 158 16.36 23.95 8.34
C LEU A 158 17.38 23.85 9.48
N THR A 159 17.02 24.41 10.65
CA THR A 159 17.74 24.25 11.90
C THR A 159 16.87 23.51 12.89
N HIS A 160 17.42 22.50 13.57
CA HIS A 160 16.69 21.78 14.61
C HIS A 160 16.41 22.67 15.82
N ALA A 161 15.18 22.65 16.32
CA ALA A 161 14.78 23.21 17.59
C ALA A 161 14.22 22.09 18.49
N PRO A 162 14.75 21.91 19.72
CA PRO A 162 14.17 20.99 20.68
C PRO A 162 12.70 21.34 20.95
N LEU A 163 11.84 20.32 21.05
CA LEU A 163 10.43 20.50 21.40
C LEU A 163 10.31 20.91 22.88
N PRO A 164 9.75 22.10 23.21
CA PRO A 164 9.58 22.53 24.58
C PRO A 164 8.43 21.79 25.29
N GLU A 165 8.44 21.86 26.62
CA GLU A 165 7.36 21.35 27.47
C GLU A 165 6.05 22.12 27.29
N ASP A 166 6.16 23.45 27.23
CA ASP A 166 5.04 24.35 27.04
C ASP A 166 4.75 24.49 25.54
N PRO A 167 3.64 23.93 25.03
CA PRO A 167 3.39 23.92 23.60
C PRO A 167 3.03 25.29 23.02
N SER A 168 2.86 26.33 23.85
CA SER A 168 2.74 27.71 23.37
C SER A 168 4.04 28.28 22.81
N LYS A 169 5.17 27.60 23.09
CA LYS A 169 6.52 27.97 22.64
C LYS A 169 6.98 27.13 21.44
N ASP A 170 6.09 26.33 20.87
CA ASP A 170 6.43 25.50 19.73
C ASP A 170 6.69 26.37 18.48
N GLU A 171 7.65 25.93 17.70
CA GLU A 171 7.89 26.42 16.35
C GLU A 171 6.73 26.01 15.42
N ASP A 172 6.44 26.85 14.42
CA ASP A 172 5.41 26.55 13.43
C ASP A 172 5.80 25.38 12.50
N THR A 173 7.09 25.12 12.33
CA THR A 173 7.60 24.12 11.37
C THR A 173 7.88 22.77 12.04
N ILE A 174 7.32 21.70 11.48
CA ILE A 174 7.49 20.32 11.96
C ILE A 174 8.01 19.43 10.83
N ILE A 175 9.11 18.73 11.10
CA ILE A 175 9.74 17.80 10.15
C ILE A 175 9.17 16.39 10.34
N LEU A 176 8.55 15.87 9.30
CA LEU A 176 8.13 14.48 9.18
C LEU A 176 9.36 13.62 8.84
N GLU A 177 9.99 13.08 9.88
CA GLU A 177 11.15 12.21 9.78
C GLU A 177 10.77 10.73 9.55
N GLN A 178 11.73 9.94 9.06
CA GLN A 178 11.66 8.47 8.98
C GLN A 178 10.63 7.88 7.99
N GLY A 179 10.26 6.61 8.21
CA GLY A 179 9.37 5.84 7.35
C GLY A 179 7.90 6.19 7.55
N LEU A 180 7.05 5.68 6.66
CA LEU A 180 5.61 5.97 6.68
C LEU A 180 4.93 5.56 8.00
N GLY A 181 5.32 4.43 8.58
CA GLY A 181 4.78 3.94 9.86
C GLY A 181 5.06 4.93 11.00
N ASP A 182 6.31 5.36 11.12
CA ASP A 182 6.75 6.35 12.11
C ASP A 182 6.02 7.68 11.91
N VAL A 183 5.95 8.17 10.66
CA VAL A 183 5.24 9.42 10.34
C VAL A 183 3.77 9.37 10.77
N LEU A 184 3.07 8.28 10.46
CA LEU A 184 1.68 8.09 10.89
C LEU A 184 1.55 8.08 12.42
N PHE A 185 2.46 7.38 13.08
CA PHE A 185 2.50 7.32 14.55
C PHE A 185 2.73 8.71 15.16
N HIS A 186 3.71 9.47 14.65
CA HIS A 186 4.01 10.83 15.12
C HIS A 186 2.85 11.79 14.86
N LEU A 187 2.25 11.75 13.66
CA LEU A 187 1.09 12.58 13.32
C LEU A 187 -0.10 12.32 14.25
N ALA A 188 -0.26 11.09 14.75
CA ALA A 188 -1.30 10.78 15.72
C ALA A 188 -1.08 11.55 17.04
N HIS A 189 0.15 11.62 17.53
CA HIS A 189 0.48 12.43 18.72
C HIS A 189 0.27 13.93 18.47
N ILE A 190 0.77 14.44 17.35
CA ILE A 190 0.63 15.85 16.97
C ILE A 190 -0.86 16.24 16.87
N ARG A 191 -1.70 15.38 16.28
CA ARG A 191 -3.14 15.59 16.20
C ARG A 191 -3.82 15.55 17.56
N ALA A 192 -3.44 14.60 18.42
CA ALA A 192 -4.02 14.45 19.75
C ALA A 192 -3.76 15.67 20.65
N GLU A 193 -2.69 16.44 20.40
CA GLU A 193 -2.43 17.69 21.12
C GLU A 193 -3.33 18.85 20.67
N GLY A 194 -3.89 18.82 19.46
CA GLY A 194 -4.88 19.79 18.97
C GLY A 194 -4.36 21.19 18.65
N ARG A 195 -3.03 21.44 18.69
CA ARG A 195 -2.43 22.78 18.49
C ARG A 195 -1.86 23.02 17.08
N HIS A 196 -1.53 21.97 16.35
CA HIS A 196 -0.74 22.06 15.10
C HIS A 196 -1.59 21.94 13.83
N GLU A 197 -2.90 22.23 13.92
CA GLU A 197 -3.82 22.18 12.77
C GLU A 197 -3.43 23.15 11.64
N ALA A 198 -2.76 24.26 11.96
CA ALA A 198 -2.32 25.27 11.01
C ALA A 198 -0.79 25.28 10.76
N SER A 199 -0.06 24.34 11.35
CA SER A 199 1.41 24.30 11.29
C SER A 199 1.96 24.02 9.88
N HIS A 200 3.26 24.26 9.70
CA HIS A 200 3.97 23.95 8.47
C HIS A 200 4.70 22.59 8.59
N PHE A 201 4.22 21.59 7.85
CA PHE A 201 4.87 20.28 7.78
C PHE A 201 5.87 20.19 6.64
N VAL A 202 7.01 19.58 6.91
CA VAL A 202 8.08 19.36 5.94
C VAL A 202 8.43 17.88 5.88
N GLY A 203 8.44 17.28 4.70
CA GLY A 203 8.69 15.83 4.57
C GLY A 203 8.89 15.32 3.15
N LEU A 204 8.86 14.00 2.96
CA LEU A 204 8.81 13.39 1.62
C LEU A 204 7.51 13.77 0.91
N ARG A 205 7.57 14.01 -0.42
CA ARG A 205 6.44 14.46 -1.24
C ARG A 205 5.15 13.66 -1.03
N LYS A 206 5.25 12.33 -0.88
CA LYS A 206 4.11 11.43 -0.65
C LYS A 206 3.30 11.76 0.63
N TYR A 207 3.94 12.34 1.65
CA TYR A 207 3.28 12.69 2.92
C TYR A 207 2.36 13.91 2.81
N GLY A 208 2.50 14.74 1.77
CA GLY A 208 1.63 15.90 1.58
C GLY A 208 0.15 15.56 1.44
N THR A 209 -0.16 14.36 0.97
CA THR A 209 -1.54 13.84 0.91
C THR A 209 -2.11 13.59 2.31
N LEU A 210 -1.30 13.06 3.24
CA LEU A 210 -1.69 12.85 4.64
C LEU A 210 -1.99 14.17 5.33
N ILE A 211 -1.09 15.15 5.18
CA ILE A 211 -1.26 16.47 5.77
C ILE A 211 -2.54 17.13 5.24
N ARG A 212 -2.75 17.13 3.92
CA ARG A 212 -3.97 17.70 3.33
C ARG A 212 -5.26 17.05 3.85
N ARG A 213 -5.25 15.73 4.10
CA ARG A 213 -6.43 15.01 4.59
C ARG A 213 -6.66 15.20 6.08
N TYR A 214 -5.62 15.11 6.89
CA TYR A 214 -5.74 15.01 8.34
C TYR A 214 -5.43 16.30 9.09
N PHE A 215 -4.81 17.28 8.44
CA PHE A 215 -4.51 18.62 8.94
C PHE A 215 -4.86 19.64 7.83
N PRO A 216 -6.14 19.80 7.47
CA PRO A 216 -6.54 20.53 6.27
C PRO A 216 -6.21 22.03 6.28
N LYS A 217 -5.92 22.60 7.45
CA LYS A 217 -5.48 24.01 7.60
C LYS A 217 -3.96 24.16 7.56
N ALA A 218 -3.21 23.06 7.58
CA ALA A 218 -1.76 23.06 7.62
C ALA A 218 -1.16 23.28 6.24
N ARG A 219 0.09 23.75 6.24
CA ARG A 219 0.92 23.88 5.03
C ARG A 219 1.81 22.65 4.91
N PHE A 220 2.12 22.24 3.68
CA PHE A 220 3.09 21.17 3.43
C PHE A 220 4.11 21.59 2.37
N THR A 221 5.39 21.32 2.63
CA THR A 221 6.48 21.49 1.66
C THR A 221 7.32 20.23 1.60
N ALA A 222 7.57 19.73 0.39
CA ALA A 222 8.48 18.60 0.22
C ALA A 222 9.94 19.04 0.49
N HIS A 223 10.79 18.12 0.98
CA HIS A 223 12.20 18.44 1.24
C HIS A 223 12.91 19.11 0.05
N ASP A 224 12.66 18.63 -1.17
CA ASP A 224 13.30 19.14 -2.39
C ASP A 224 12.76 20.51 -2.82
N ASP A 225 11.56 20.89 -2.33
CA ASP A 225 10.88 22.14 -2.66
C ASP A 225 11.13 23.24 -1.59
N LEU A 226 11.86 22.94 -0.52
CA LEU A 226 12.14 23.91 0.56
C LEU A 226 12.90 25.12 0.00
N PRO A 227 12.50 26.37 0.23
CA PRO A 227 13.26 27.52 -0.26
C PRO A 227 14.65 27.59 0.38
N GLY A 228 15.63 28.09 -0.37
CA GLY A 228 16.91 28.51 0.20
C GLY A 228 16.76 29.87 0.88
N GLY A 229 17.25 30.00 2.10
CA GLY A 229 17.17 31.26 2.86
C GLY A 229 18.12 31.30 4.05
N SER A 230 18.47 32.51 4.47
CA SER A 230 19.21 32.80 5.70
C SER A 230 18.48 33.93 6.46
N PRO A 231 18.16 33.77 7.75
CA PRO A 231 18.44 32.59 8.59
C PRO A 231 17.58 31.38 8.19
N ARG A 232 18.09 30.17 8.47
CA ARG A 232 17.36 28.92 8.24
C ARG A 232 16.22 28.80 9.24
N PRO A 233 14.98 28.53 8.80
CA PRO A 233 13.85 28.33 9.71
C PRO A 233 14.13 27.24 10.75
N ARG A 234 13.65 27.47 11.96
CA ARG A 234 13.73 26.52 13.08
C ARG A 234 12.58 25.52 12.98
N ALA A 235 12.84 24.26 13.30
CA ALA A 235 11.84 23.22 13.16
C ALA A 235 11.98 22.12 14.22
N HIS A 236 10.84 21.61 14.67
CA HIS A 236 10.76 20.43 15.54
C HIS A 236 10.82 19.14 14.74
N LEU A 237 11.30 18.07 15.37
CA LEU A 237 11.20 16.73 14.83
C LEU A 237 9.91 16.05 15.30
N ALA A 238 9.16 15.44 14.37
CA ALA A 238 7.86 14.88 14.67
C ALA A 238 7.87 13.78 15.76
N ALA A 239 8.96 13.00 15.91
CA ALA A 239 8.99 11.96 16.95
C ALA A 239 9.09 12.52 18.38
N ASP A 240 9.48 13.79 18.57
CA ASP A 240 9.57 14.39 19.92
C ASP A 240 8.18 14.54 20.56
N PHE A 241 7.14 14.66 19.73
CA PHE A 241 5.75 14.72 20.17
C PHE A 241 5.29 13.41 20.83
N VAL A 242 5.93 12.27 20.53
CA VAL A 242 5.65 11.00 21.23
C VAL A 242 6.06 11.12 22.69
N GLY A 243 7.27 11.63 22.95
CA GLY A 243 7.79 11.77 24.30
C GLY A 243 7.01 12.79 25.13
N ARG A 244 6.64 13.92 24.53
CA ARG A 244 5.76 14.91 25.16
C ARG A 244 4.36 14.35 25.43
N GLY A 245 3.79 13.63 24.47
CA GLY A 245 2.52 12.92 24.63
C GLY A 245 2.56 11.91 25.78
N TYR A 246 3.59 11.07 25.83
CA TYR A 246 3.78 10.09 26.91
C TYR A 246 3.84 10.74 28.29
N ARG A 247 4.61 11.83 28.46
CA ARG A 247 4.70 12.53 29.75
C ARG A 247 3.37 13.11 30.22
N ARG A 248 2.46 13.43 29.29
CA ARG A 248 1.11 13.92 29.60
C ARG A 248 0.11 12.80 29.90
N THR A 249 0.20 11.67 29.21
CA THR A 249 -0.85 10.63 29.24
C THR A 249 -0.43 9.35 29.98
N GLY A 250 0.85 9.18 30.26
CA GLY A 250 1.45 7.93 30.72
C GLY A 250 1.41 6.80 29.68
N ARG A 251 1.03 7.09 28.43
CA ARG A 251 0.85 6.09 27.36
C ARG A 251 1.64 6.46 26.12
N VAL A 252 2.29 5.45 25.54
CA VAL A 252 3.00 5.58 24.26
C VAL A 252 1.99 5.71 23.12
N ALA A 253 0.79 5.12 23.22
CA ALA A 253 -0.27 5.29 22.23
C ALA A 253 -0.85 6.71 22.24
N ALA A 254 -1.06 7.27 21.05
CA ALA A 254 -1.87 8.47 20.89
C ALA A 254 -3.38 8.12 20.98
N PRO A 255 -4.19 8.88 21.74
CA PRO A 255 -5.63 8.63 21.88
C PRO A 255 -6.42 9.20 20.69
N VAL A 256 -6.04 8.85 19.45
CA VAL A 256 -6.69 9.37 18.24
C VAL A 256 -6.80 8.31 17.15
N GLN A 257 -7.88 8.40 16.37
CA GLN A 257 -8.06 7.67 15.13
C GLN A 257 -8.13 8.67 13.97
N PHE A 258 -7.67 8.26 12.79
CA PHE A 258 -7.70 9.10 11.58
C PHE A 258 -8.94 8.85 10.73
N ASP A 259 -9.42 7.62 10.72
CA ASP A 259 -10.57 7.20 9.93
C ASP A 259 -11.28 6.03 10.63
N THR A 260 -12.47 5.70 10.15
CA THR A 260 -13.25 4.55 10.64
C THR A 260 -13.38 3.47 9.58
N PRO A 261 -13.47 2.19 9.99
CA PRO A 261 -13.63 1.08 9.08
C PRO A 261 -15.10 0.99 8.62
N PHE A 262 -15.32 0.40 7.45
CA PHE A 262 -16.66 0.19 6.92
C PHE A 262 -16.71 -1.13 6.13
N ARG A 263 -17.90 -1.52 5.67
CA ARG A 263 -18.07 -2.57 4.66
C ARG A 263 -18.82 -2.05 3.44
N ARG A 264 -18.74 -2.79 2.33
CA ARG A 264 -19.50 -2.50 1.11
C ARG A 264 -20.60 -3.53 0.93
N THR A 265 -21.76 -3.11 0.43
CA THR A 265 -22.89 -4.01 0.19
C THR A 265 -22.54 -5.04 -0.87
N GLY A 266 -22.87 -6.30 -0.59
CA GLY A 266 -22.69 -7.42 -1.52
C GLY A 266 -21.25 -7.91 -1.68
N GLU A 267 -20.23 -7.20 -1.20
CA GLU A 267 -18.86 -7.71 -1.26
C GLU A 267 -18.62 -8.74 -0.13
N PRO A 268 -17.84 -9.81 -0.35
CA PRO A 268 -17.35 -10.66 0.73
C PRO A 268 -16.28 -9.93 1.57
N PRO A 269 -15.98 -10.42 2.79
CA PRO A 269 -14.82 -9.95 3.55
C PRO A 269 -13.51 -10.26 2.79
N VAL A 270 -12.58 -9.31 2.84
CA VAL A 270 -11.23 -9.44 2.27
C VAL A 270 -10.21 -9.07 3.33
N TRP A 271 -9.10 -9.81 3.42
CA TRP A 271 -8.01 -9.53 4.35
C TRP A 271 -6.78 -8.99 3.61
N GLY A 272 -6.16 -7.95 4.14
CA GLY A 272 -4.89 -7.45 3.61
C GLY A 272 -3.74 -8.34 4.08
N ILE A 273 -2.76 -8.62 3.21
CA ILE A 273 -1.57 -9.40 3.58
C ILE A 273 -0.27 -8.66 3.27
N CYS A 274 0.70 -8.77 4.17
CA CYS A 274 2.05 -8.23 3.99
C CYS A 274 3.08 -9.14 4.65
N TRP A 275 3.94 -9.74 3.83
CA TRP A 275 4.86 -10.81 4.24
C TRP A 275 6.30 -10.31 4.46
N ARG A 276 6.61 -9.08 4.04
CA ARG A 276 7.94 -8.47 4.20
C ARG A 276 7.86 -7.04 4.70
N GLY A 277 8.58 -6.76 5.78
CA GLY A 277 8.76 -5.44 6.37
C GLY A 277 10.23 -5.02 6.43
N GLY A 278 10.47 -3.84 7.01
CA GLY A 278 11.81 -3.28 7.17
C GLY A 278 12.37 -2.60 5.91
N SER A 279 13.56 -2.03 6.04
CA SER A 279 14.37 -1.45 4.96
C SER A 279 15.73 -2.15 4.91
N GLY A 280 16.54 -1.91 3.89
CA GLY A 280 17.89 -2.51 3.79
C GLY A 280 18.78 -2.24 5.03
N GLN A 281 18.55 -1.13 5.72
CA GLN A 281 19.24 -0.77 6.97
C GLN A 281 18.64 -1.40 8.24
N ASN A 282 17.49 -2.09 8.14
CA ASN A 282 16.69 -2.53 9.28
C ASN A 282 16.16 -3.96 9.10
N ARG A 283 16.88 -4.94 9.68
CA ARG A 283 16.37 -6.29 10.07
C ARG A 283 15.41 -6.94 9.06
N ARG A 284 15.67 -6.77 7.76
CA ARG A 284 14.77 -7.22 6.68
C ARG A 284 14.54 -8.73 6.76
N GLU A 285 15.58 -9.47 7.13
CA GLU A 285 15.53 -10.92 7.32
C GLU A 285 14.58 -11.34 8.45
N GLU A 286 14.64 -10.70 9.63
CA GLU A 286 13.74 -11.03 10.76
C GLU A 286 12.27 -10.74 10.41
N ARG A 287 12.01 -9.66 9.67
CA ARG A 287 10.67 -9.18 9.28
C ARG A 287 10.22 -9.70 7.91
N HIS A 288 10.65 -10.91 7.54
CA HIS A 288 10.27 -11.52 6.27
C HIS A 288 9.78 -12.96 6.46
N ILE A 289 8.66 -13.30 5.83
CA ILE A 289 8.20 -14.68 5.60
C ILE A 289 8.15 -14.87 4.09
N PRO A 290 8.78 -15.90 3.50
CA PRO A 290 8.66 -16.17 2.08
C PRO A 290 7.18 -16.28 1.66
N LEU A 291 6.81 -15.61 0.57
CA LEU A 291 5.40 -15.48 0.17
C LEU A 291 4.68 -16.84 0.09
N ARG A 292 5.30 -17.87 -0.50
CA ARG A 292 4.68 -19.20 -0.61
C ARG A 292 4.36 -19.81 0.76
N MET A 293 5.31 -19.76 1.70
CA MET A 293 5.09 -20.20 3.08
C MET A 293 3.99 -19.38 3.77
N PHE A 294 3.93 -18.07 3.50
CA PHE A 294 2.89 -17.21 4.03
C PHE A 294 1.50 -17.61 3.51
N LEU A 295 1.37 -17.89 2.20
CA LEU A 295 0.11 -18.32 1.57
C LEU A 295 -0.38 -19.69 2.05
N ASP A 296 0.52 -20.57 2.49
CA ASP A 296 0.19 -21.89 3.05
C ASP A 296 -0.45 -21.79 4.44
N LEU A 297 -0.21 -20.70 5.17
CA LEU A 297 -0.85 -20.42 6.47
C LEU A 297 -2.29 -19.91 6.32
N LEU A 298 -2.68 -19.48 5.13
CA LEU A 298 -3.96 -18.81 4.89
C LEU A 298 -5.08 -19.82 4.58
N PRO A 299 -6.29 -19.66 5.16
CA PRO A 299 -7.45 -20.47 4.82
C PRO A 299 -7.80 -20.46 3.33
N ARG A 300 -8.39 -21.57 2.85
CA ARG A 300 -8.74 -21.76 1.43
C ARG A 300 -9.99 -20.98 0.99
N ASP A 301 -10.89 -20.69 1.92
CA ASP A 301 -12.13 -19.94 1.69
C ASP A 301 -11.95 -18.41 1.80
N GLY A 302 -10.73 -17.94 2.06
CA GLY A 302 -10.40 -16.52 2.20
C GLY A 302 -10.26 -15.76 0.87
N ARG A 303 -10.25 -14.43 0.98
CA ARG A 303 -9.83 -13.49 -0.08
C ARG A 303 -8.75 -12.58 0.47
N PHE A 304 -7.62 -12.48 -0.23
CA PHE A 304 -6.43 -11.81 0.27
C PHE A 304 -5.96 -10.72 -0.67
N LEU A 305 -5.86 -9.48 -0.18
CA LEU A 305 -5.33 -8.36 -0.95
C LEU A 305 -3.86 -8.13 -0.59
N ALA A 306 -2.98 -8.18 -1.60
CA ALA A 306 -1.57 -7.91 -1.40
C ALA A 306 -1.33 -6.43 -1.04
N LEU A 307 -0.78 -6.19 0.15
CA LEU A 307 -0.37 -4.87 0.66
C LEU A 307 1.17 -4.74 0.73
N GLN A 308 1.90 -5.56 -0.04
CA GLN A 308 3.35 -5.53 -0.12
C GLN A 308 3.80 -4.39 -1.04
N PHE A 309 4.63 -3.48 -0.52
CA PHE A 309 5.04 -2.26 -1.23
C PHE A 309 6.17 -2.47 -2.25
N ASP A 310 7.03 -3.48 -2.03
CA ASP A 310 8.20 -3.81 -2.85
C ASP A 310 8.03 -5.15 -3.58
N MET A 311 6.80 -5.47 -3.99
CA MET A 311 6.45 -6.74 -4.63
C MET A 311 7.23 -6.94 -5.94
N THR A 312 7.88 -8.11 -6.08
CA THR A 312 8.59 -8.48 -7.31
C THR A 312 7.66 -9.07 -8.38
N ASP A 313 8.14 -9.17 -9.62
CA ASP A 313 7.38 -9.80 -10.71
C ASP A 313 7.15 -11.30 -10.44
N GLU A 314 8.08 -11.97 -9.77
CA GLU A 314 7.92 -13.37 -9.35
C GLU A 314 6.81 -13.49 -8.28
N GLU A 315 6.84 -12.65 -7.24
CA GLU A 315 5.80 -12.61 -6.21
C GLU A 315 4.43 -12.29 -6.82
N ARG A 316 4.38 -11.37 -7.79
CA ARG A 316 3.18 -11.06 -8.57
C ARG A 316 2.65 -12.29 -9.31
N ALA A 317 3.51 -13.04 -9.99
CA ALA A 317 3.11 -14.25 -10.71
C ALA A 317 2.55 -15.31 -9.76
N VAL A 318 3.16 -15.48 -8.57
CA VAL A 318 2.65 -16.38 -7.52
C VAL A 318 1.25 -15.97 -7.06
N LEU A 319 1.02 -14.68 -6.81
CA LEU A 319 -0.30 -14.18 -6.40
C LEU A 319 -1.34 -14.31 -7.51
N GLN A 320 -0.96 -14.08 -8.77
CA GLN A 320 -1.88 -14.24 -9.91
C GLN A 320 -2.28 -15.70 -10.14
N ALA A 321 -1.42 -16.66 -9.77
CA ALA A 321 -1.71 -18.08 -9.84
C ALA A 321 -2.62 -18.58 -8.69
N ASP A 322 -2.77 -17.80 -7.60
CA ASP A 322 -3.61 -18.15 -6.46
C ASP A 322 -4.96 -17.42 -6.55
N ALA A 323 -6.04 -18.14 -6.83
CA ALA A 323 -7.39 -17.59 -6.99
C ALA A 323 -7.96 -16.89 -5.73
N ARG A 324 -7.32 -17.06 -4.57
CA ARG A 324 -7.68 -16.35 -3.33
C ARG A 324 -7.14 -14.91 -3.32
N CYS A 325 -6.09 -14.64 -4.11
CA CYS A 325 -5.32 -13.42 -4.03
C CYS A 325 -5.79 -12.35 -5.00
N LEU A 326 -5.67 -11.10 -4.56
CA LEU A 326 -5.98 -9.89 -5.32
C LEU A 326 -4.75 -8.99 -5.26
N ILE A 327 -4.45 -8.33 -6.38
CA ILE A 327 -3.39 -7.31 -6.45
C ILE A 327 -4.07 -5.96 -6.69
N PRO A 328 -3.76 -4.91 -5.90
CA PRO A 328 -4.29 -3.57 -6.11
C PRO A 328 -4.11 -3.10 -7.57
N GLY A 329 -5.14 -2.48 -8.14
CA GLY A 329 -5.08 -1.92 -9.50
C GLY A 329 -4.27 -0.62 -9.61
N ALA A 330 -3.53 -0.27 -8.57
CA ALA A 330 -2.73 0.94 -8.46
C ALA A 330 -1.48 0.68 -7.61
N ASP A 331 -0.44 1.49 -7.82
CA ASP A 331 0.77 1.48 -6.99
C ASP A 331 0.47 2.08 -5.60
N ILE A 332 0.44 1.22 -4.58
CA ILE A 332 0.16 1.56 -3.18
C ILE A 332 1.27 2.38 -2.51
N THR A 333 2.40 2.63 -3.18
CA THR A 333 3.52 3.39 -2.63
C THR A 333 3.41 4.90 -2.88
N GLN A 334 2.59 5.30 -3.87
CA GLN A 334 2.50 6.68 -4.34
C GLN A 334 1.69 7.58 -3.40
N ASN A 335 0.58 7.06 -2.87
CA ASN A 335 -0.34 7.85 -2.07
C ASN A 335 -0.83 7.09 -0.83
N PRO A 336 -0.26 7.36 0.35
CA PRO A 336 -0.66 6.67 1.58
C PRO A 336 -2.13 6.90 1.98
N VAL A 337 -2.76 8.01 1.58
CA VAL A 337 -4.21 8.21 1.81
C VAL A 337 -5.04 7.23 0.99
N GLU A 338 -4.63 6.95 -0.25
CA GLU A 338 -5.29 5.94 -1.09
C GLU A 338 -5.08 4.53 -0.53
N THR A 339 -3.88 4.24 -0.02
CA THR A 339 -3.60 2.97 0.66
C THR A 339 -4.44 2.79 1.93
N MET A 340 -4.64 3.84 2.72
CA MET A 340 -5.60 3.79 3.84
C MET A 340 -7.04 3.58 3.36
N ALA A 341 -7.46 4.21 2.26
CA ALA A 341 -8.79 3.98 1.67
C ALA A 341 -8.98 2.54 1.14
N ILE A 342 -7.90 1.88 0.75
CA ILE A 342 -7.86 0.44 0.42
C ILE A 342 -8.03 -0.42 1.68
N ILE A 343 -7.41 -0.03 2.81
CA ILE A 343 -7.40 -0.80 4.07
C ILE A 343 -8.74 -0.74 4.82
N ARG A 344 -9.38 0.43 4.89
CA ARG A 344 -10.63 0.65 5.64
C ARG A 344 -11.77 -0.35 5.37
N PRO A 345 -12.02 -0.82 4.13
CA PRO A 345 -13.06 -1.81 3.87
C PRO A 345 -12.67 -3.27 4.24
N LEU A 346 -11.40 -3.56 4.51
CA LEU A 346 -10.91 -4.92 4.75
C LEU A 346 -11.41 -5.47 6.08
N ALA A 347 -11.69 -6.77 6.14
CA ALA A 347 -12.06 -7.46 7.38
C ALA A 347 -10.95 -7.41 8.44
N GLY A 348 -9.69 -7.47 7.99
CA GLY A 348 -8.52 -7.21 8.80
C GLY A 348 -7.24 -7.20 7.97
N VAL A 349 -6.11 -6.98 8.61
CA VAL A 349 -4.77 -7.00 8.00
C VAL A 349 -3.88 -8.01 8.72
N ILE A 350 -3.33 -8.98 7.98
CA ILE A 350 -2.35 -9.95 8.48
C ILE A 350 -0.98 -9.51 7.99
N SER A 351 -0.10 -9.11 8.89
CA SER A 351 1.14 -8.46 8.48
C SER A 351 2.25 -8.71 9.47
N VAL A 352 3.47 -8.88 8.94
CA VAL A 352 4.70 -8.62 9.71
C VAL A 352 4.80 -7.14 10.10
N ASP A 353 5.64 -6.80 11.07
CA ASP A 353 5.86 -5.42 11.54
C ASP A 353 6.21 -4.47 10.36
N SER A 354 5.25 -3.62 9.99
CA SER A 354 5.32 -2.72 8.83
C SER A 354 4.38 -1.51 8.97
N ALA A 355 4.49 -0.56 8.03
CA ALA A 355 3.60 0.61 7.97
C ALA A 355 2.10 0.23 7.84
N ASN A 356 1.78 -0.98 7.39
CA ASN A 356 0.40 -1.47 7.30
C ASN A 356 -0.26 -1.60 8.67
N TRP A 357 0.50 -1.90 9.74
CA TRP A 357 -0.05 -1.92 11.11
C TRP A 357 -0.53 -0.53 11.52
N HIS A 358 0.28 0.50 11.29
CA HIS A 358 -0.07 1.88 11.62
C HIS A 358 -1.29 2.35 10.82
N MET A 359 -1.34 2.06 9.52
CA MET A 359 -2.48 2.44 8.67
C MET A 359 -3.78 1.74 9.10
N ALA A 360 -3.72 0.44 9.40
CA ALA A 360 -4.89 -0.31 9.88
C ALA A 360 -5.32 0.13 11.28
N GLY A 361 -4.37 0.31 12.19
CA GLY A 361 -4.62 0.68 13.59
C GLY A 361 -5.23 2.07 13.73
N LEU A 362 -4.73 3.05 12.96
CA LEU A 362 -5.31 4.39 12.92
C LEU A 362 -6.67 4.46 12.20
N CYS A 363 -7.07 3.38 11.51
CA CYS A 363 -8.38 3.23 10.90
C CYS A 363 -9.30 2.27 11.68
N ASP A 364 -8.87 1.78 12.84
CA ASP A 364 -9.56 0.76 13.64
C ASP A 364 -9.91 -0.54 12.86
N VAL A 365 -9.08 -0.88 11.86
CA VAL A 365 -9.16 -2.14 11.13
C VAL A 365 -8.38 -3.20 11.93
N PRO A 366 -8.95 -4.37 12.26
CA PRO A 366 -8.27 -5.42 12.99
C PRO A 366 -6.94 -5.83 12.38
N ILE A 367 -5.94 -6.08 13.22
CA ILE A 367 -4.59 -6.45 12.78
C ILE A 367 -4.21 -7.79 13.41
N LEU A 368 -3.84 -8.78 12.61
CA LEU A 368 -3.06 -9.91 13.09
C LEU A 368 -1.59 -9.52 12.96
N ALA A 369 -1.04 -9.05 14.08
CA ALA A 369 0.28 -8.47 14.17
C ALA A 369 1.32 -9.58 14.39
N ILE A 370 1.97 -10.02 13.30
CA ILE A 370 3.03 -11.02 13.36
C ILE A 370 4.31 -10.37 13.87
N MET A 371 4.59 -10.55 15.15
CA MET A 371 5.69 -9.91 15.84
C MET A 371 7.00 -10.68 15.64
N ASN A 372 8.04 -9.98 15.20
CA ASN A 372 9.38 -10.55 15.13
C ASN A 372 10.02 -10.61 16.53
N ARG A 373 11.04 -11.46 16.69
CA ARG A 373 11.76 -11.65 17.97
C ARG A 373 12.20 -10.34 18.61
N THR A 374 12.68 -9.39 17.82
CA THR A 374 13.13 -8.09 18.32
C THR A 374 12.16 -6.97 17.91
N ALA A 375 11.16 -6.75 18.76
CA ALA A 375 10.14 -5.73 18.55
C ALA A 375 10.69 -4.29 18.49
N HIS A 376 9.97 -3.43 17.76
CA HIS A 376 10.18 -1.99 17.89
C HIS A 376 9.69 -1.50 19.27
N TRP A 377 10.28 -0.42 19.78
CA TRP A 377 9.96 0.09 21.12
C TRP A 377 8.52 0.64 21.24
N PHE A 378 7.84 0.93 20.12
CA PHE A 378 6.43 1.33 20.08
C PHE A 378 5.52 0.29 20.76
N TRP A 379 5.90 -0.99 20.66
CA TRP A 379 5.09 -2.14 21.06
C TRP A 379 5.29 -2.53 22.53
N GLY A 380 5.95 -1.67 23.30
CA GLY A 380 6.16 -1.89 24.73
C GLY A 380 7.13 -3.03 25.07
N PRO A 381 7.38 -3.25 26.38
CA PRO A 381 8.29 -4.29 26.86
C PRO A 381 7.77 -5.71 26.59
N GLU A 382 6.46 -5.89 26.45
CA GLU A 382 5.83 -7.17 26.14
C GLU A 382 5.76 -7.46 24.63
N ALA A 383 6.25 -6.56 23.78
CA ALA A 383 6.21 -6.69 22.33
C ALA A 383 4.78 -6.94 21.80
N ARG A 384 3.82 -6.13 22.26
CA ARG A 384 2.39 -6.23 21.92
C ARG A 384 1.94 -5.02 21.13
N ALA A 385 1.50 -5.22 19.89
CA ALA A 385 0.94 -4.14 19.06
C ALA A 385 -0.31 -3.50 19.70
N GLU A 386 -1.02 -4.24 20.56
CA GLU A 386 -2.16 -3.79 21.34
C GLU A 386 -1.84 -2.60 22.26
N SER A 387 -0.57 -2.43 22.65
CA SER A 387 -0.13 -1.29 23.46
C SER A 387 -0.28 0.05 22.73
N ALA A 388 -0.30 0.02 21.40
CA ALA A 388 -0.43 1.18 20.52
C ALA A 388 -1.78 1.19 19.78
N TYR A 389 -2.27 0.01 19.38
CA TYR A 389 -3.47 -0.17 18.58
C TYR A 389 -4.40 -1.21 19.21
N PRO A 390 -5.46 -0.80 19.93
CA PRO A 390 -6.37 -1.73 20.60
C PRO A 390 -7.03 -2.77 19.69
N CYS A 391 -7.15 -2.49 18.39
CA CYS A 391 -7.69 -3.43 17.40
C CYS A 391 -6.71 -4.54 16.97
N ALA A 392 -5.48 -4.54 17.47
CA ALA A 392 -4.48 -5.55 17.13
C ALA A 392 -4.67 -6.85 17.93
N THR A 393 -4.16 -7.93 17.38
CA THR A 393 -3.96 -9.22 18.03
C THR A 393 -2.54 -9.65 17.70
N THR A 394 -1.65 -9.64 18.70
CA THR A 394 -0.25 -9.98 18.46
C THR A 394 -0.04 -11.48 18.52
N VAL A 395 0.69 -12.01 17.52
CA VAL A 395 1.19 -13.38 17.51
C VAL A 395 2.70 -13.34 17.29
N PRO A 396 3.52 -13.93 18.19
CA PRO A 396 4.93 -14.10 17.92
C PRO A 396 5.13 -14.92 16.65
N LYS A 397 6.07 -14.52 15.79
CA LYS A 397 6.35 -15.23 14.53
C LYS A 397 6.66 -16.72 14.73
N ALA A 398 7.27 -17.07 15.86
CA ALA A 398 7.57 -18.47 16.22
C ALA A 398 6.31 -19.31 16.49
N ASP A 399 5.22 -18.67 16.90
CA ASP A 399 3.95 -19.31 17.24
C ASP A 399 2.92 -19.18 16.11
N LEU A 400 3.30 -18.59 14.97
CA LEU A 400 2.38 -18.41 13.85
C LEU A 400 2.05 -19.76 13.20
N ARG A 401 0.77 -20.12 13.21
CA ARG A 401 0.23 -21.35 12.63
C ARG A 401 -1.05 -21.08 11.85
N ALA A 402 -1.40 -22.01 10.96
CA ALA A 402 -2.59 -21.89 10.12
C ALA A 402 -3.90 -21.83 10.94
N ASP A 403 -3.99 -22.55 12.06
CA ASP A 403 -5.17 -22.56 12.93
C ASP A 403 -5.34 -21.24 13.69
N HIS A 404 -4.24 -20.61 14.13
CA HIS A 404 -4.28 -19.25 14.71
C HIS A 404 -4.82 -18.23 13.70
N VAL A 405 -4.34 -18.29 12.46
CA VAL A 405 -4.83 -17.39 11.38
C VAL A 405 -6.30 -17.66 11.09
N ALA A 406 -6.72 -18.92 11.01
CA ALA A 406 -8.09 -19.31 10.74
C ALA A 406 -9.07 -18.83 11.82
N ALA A 407 -8.73 -19.03 13.11
CA ALA A 407 -9.55 -18.58 14.23
C ALA A 407 -9.72 -17.05 14.22
N TRP A 408 -8.62 -16.30 14.06
CA TRP A 408 -8.67 -14.84 13.98
C TRP A 408 -9.47 -14.34 12.76
N MET A 409 -9.37 -15.03 11.62
CA MET A 409 -10.17 -14.71 10.44
C MET A 409 -11.67 -14.96 10.65
N GLN A 410 -12.05 -15.98 11.41
CA GLN A 410 -13.44 -16.24 11.77
C GLN A 410 -14.02 -15.10 12.62
N ASP A 411 -13.27 -14.64 13.63
CA ASP A 411 -13.69 -13.54 14.49
C ASP A 411 -13.81 -12.22 13.73
N THR A 412 -12.80 -11.90 12.91
CA THR A 412 -12.81 -10.67 12.10
C THR A 412 -13.85 -10.70 10.99
N ARG A 413 -14.19 -11.87 10.44
CA ARG A 413 -15.33 -12.05 9.53
C ARG A 413 -16.65 -11.65 10.19
N LYS A 414 -16.89 -12.12 11.42
CA LYS A 414 -18.08 -11.78 12.20
C LYS A 414 -18.11 -10.28 12.53
N ALA A 415 -17.01 -9.71 12.99
CA ALA A 415 -16.90 -8.28 13.29
C ALA A 415 -17.11 -7.42 12.03
N TRP A 416 -16.55 -7.83 10.89
CA TRP A 416 -16.70 -7.14 9.62
C TRP A 416 -18.17 -7.09 9.15
N ALA A 417 -18.91 -8.18 9.30
CA ALA A 417 -20.33 -8.24 8.94
C ALA A 417 -21.19 -7.22 9.72
N GLY A 418 -20.80 -6.94 10.97
CA GLY A 418 -21.44 -5.94 11.83
C GLY A 418 -21.08 -4.48 11.52
N ARG A 419 -20.12 -4.21 10.62
CA ARG A 419 -19.71 -2.82 10.31
C ARG A 419 -20.78 -2.06 9.56
N ALA A 420 -20.73 -0.73 9.73
CA ALA A 420 -21.50 0.19 8.93
C ALA A 420 -21.22 0.00 7.44
N VAL A 421 -22.28 0.00 6.64
CA VAL A 421 -22.18 -0.01 5.19
C VAL A 421 -21.79 1.39 4.72
N ALA A 422 -20.82 1.48 3.81
CA ALA A 422 -20.45 2.75 3.20
C ALA A 422 -21.67 3.43 2.55
N ALA A 423 -21.97 4.65 2.98
CA ALA A 423 -23.04 5.44 2.39
C ALA A 423 -22.69 5.85 0.95
N ARG A 424 -23.67 5.75 0.04
CA ARG A 424 -23.59 6.32 -1.30
C ARG A 424 -23.92 7.82 -1.23
N VAL A 425 -22.90 8.66 -1.04
CA VAL A 425 -23.08 10.13 -0.95
C VAL A 425 -23.54 10.68 -2.30
N ARG A 426 -24.65 11.44 -2.32
CA ARG A 426 -25.19 12.13 -3.50
C ARG A 426 -24.50 13.49 -3.75
N THR A 427 -24.33 13.88 -5.01
CA THR A 427 -23.63 15.10 -5.44
C THR A 427 -24.30 15.67 -6.69
N PRO A 428 -24.49 17.00 -6.77
CA PRO A 428 -25.05 17.63 -7.96
C PRO A 428 -24.03 17.71 -9.11
N GLU A 429 -22.73 17.49 -8.88
CA GLU A 429 -21.68 17.66 -9.89
C GLU A 429 -21.83 16.67 -11.07
N LEU A 430 -22.13 17.17 -12.28
CA LEU A 430 -22.28 16.37 -13.51
C LEU A 430 -21.05 15.51 -13.83
N ARG A 431 -19.83 16.05 -13.65
CA ARG A 431 -18.57 15.32 -13.86
C ARG A 431 -18.45 14.03 -13.03
N ARG A 432 -19.21 13.92 -11.92
CA ARG A 432 -19.22 12.75 -11.01
C ARG A 432 -20.38 11.79 -11.27
N ARG A 433 -21.21 12.04 -12.27
CA ARG A 433 -22.42 11.27 -12.61
C ARG A 433 -22.37 10.76 -14.07
N PRO A 434 -21.36 9.98 -14.46
CA PRO A 434 -21.31 9.46 -15.82
C PRO A 434 -22.50 8.57 -16.15
N VAL A 435 -22.86 8.52 -17.43
CA VAL A 435 -23.70 7.46 -17.97
C VAL A 435 -22.81 6.29 -18.40
N LEU A 436 -22.90 5.17 -17.69
CA LEU A 436 -22.11 3.97 -17.94
C LEU A 436 -22.97 2.91 -18.62
N VAL A 437 -22.77 2.71 -19.91
CA VAL A 437 -23.56 1.77 -20.73
C VAL A 437 -22.82 0.44 -20.84
N THR A 438 -23.49 -0.64 -20.46
CA THR A 438 -22.93 -1.99 -20.53
C THR A 438 -24.01 -3.02 -20.85
N GLY A 439 -23.62 -4.27 -20.95
CA GLY A 439 -24.51 -5.37 -21.32
C GLY A 439 -23.69 -6.57 -21.75
N LEU A 440 -24.39 -7.61 -22.21
CA LEU A 440 -23.74 -8.72 -22.89
C LEU A 440 -23.02 -8.19 -24.15
N PRO A 441 -21.80 -8.67 -24.46
CA PRO A 441 -21.23 -8.43 -25.78
C PRO A 441 -22.25 -8.84 -26.85
N ARG A 442 -22.44 -7.97 -27.85
CA ARG A 442 -23.41 -8.13 -28.95
C ARG A 442 -24.89 -7.94 -28.58
N SER A 443 -25.21 -7.34 -27.43
CA SER A 443 -26.58 -6.89 -27.09
C SER A 443 -26.98 -5.52 -27.66
N ALA A 444 -26.36 -5.10 -28.77
CA ALA A 444 -26.64 -3.81 -29.43
C ALA A 444 -26.42 -2.55 -28.57
N THR A 445 -25.52 -2.61 -27.59
CA THR A 445 -25.11 -1.46 -26.75
C THR A 445 -24.71 -0.19 -27.54
N SER A 446 -24.17 -0.35 -28.75
CA SER A 446 -23.76 0.78 -29.60
C SER A 446 -24.95 1.63 -30.07
N MET A 447 -26.11 1.02 -30.31
CA MET A 447 -27.33 1.72 -30.71
C MET A 447 -27.87 2.58 -29.55
N THR A 448 -27.95 2.00 -28.35
CA THR A 448 -28.30 2.73 -27.13
C THR A 448 -27.34 3.88 -26.86
N MET A 449 -26.04 3.67 -27.07
CA MET A 449 -25.04 4.71 -26.86
C MET A 449 -25.12 5.84 -27.89
N ARG A 450 -25.38 5.53 -29.16
CA ARG A 450 -25.64 6.53 -30.20
C ARG A 450 -26.85 7.39 -29.85
N MET A 451 -27.95 6.76 -29.44
CA MET A 451 -29.16 7.46 -28.99
C MET A 451 -28.84 8.53 -27.93
N LEU A 452 -28.06 8.17 -26.91
CA LEU A 452 -27.64 9.09 -25.87
C LEU A 452 -26.72 10.20 -26.40
N HIS A 453 -25.81 9.86 -27.30
CA HIS A 453 -24.89 10.81 -27.94
C HIS A 453 -25.62 11.87 -28.75
N ASP A 454 -26.59 11.45 -29.57
CA ASP A 454 -27.37 12.35 -30.43
C ASP A 454 -28.24 13.31 -29.59
N HIS A 455 -28.59 12.91 -28.36
CA HIS A 455 -29.25 13.76 -27.35
C HIS A 455 -28.29 14.66 -26.56
N GLY A 456 -27.00 14.71 -26.91
CA GLY A 456 -26.01 15.62 -26.33
C GLY A 456 -25.08 15.02 -25.27
N LEU A 457 -25.09 13.69 -25.07
CA LEU A 457 -24.12 13.04 -24.19
C LEU A 457 -22.72 13.08 -24.80
N TRP A 458 -21.76 13.64 -24.06
CA TRP A 458 -20.38 13.74 -24.52
C TRP A 458 -19.65 12.40 -24.39
N LEU A 459 -19.00 11.94 -25.48
CA LEU A 459 -18.27 10.66 -25.52
C LEU A 459 -16.78 10.78 -25.80
N GLY A 460 -16.33 11.95 -26.26
CA GLY A 460 -14.97 12.19 -26.70
C GLY A 460 -14.64 11.42 -27.99
N ASP A 461 -13.38 11.04 -28.12
CA ASP A 461 -12.86 10.33 -29.27
C ASP A 461 -13.18 8.83 -29.18
N THR A 462 -14.00 8.32 -30.12
CA THR A 462 -14.57 6.97 -30.04
C THR A 462 -14.06 6.02 -31.13
N VAL A 463 -14.12 4.72 -30.85
CA VAL A 463 -13.75 3.67 -31.80
C VAL A 463 -14.67 3.76 -33.04
N PRO A 464 -14.10 3.96 -34.26
CA PRO A 464 -14.87 4.16 -35.47
C PRO A 464 -15.56 2.89 -35.95
N GLY A 465 -16.49 3.04 -36.89
CA GLY A 465 -17.25 1.93 -37.47
C GLY A 465 -16.40 1.02 -38.35
N ASN A 466 -16.89 -0.19 -38.56
CA ASN A 466 -16.33 -1.14 -39.52
C ASN A 466 -17.49 -1.88 -40.24
N ARG A 467 -17.18 -2.83 -41.14
CA ARG A 467 -18.21 -3.58 -41.89
C ARG A 467 -19.26 -4.26 -40.99
N GLU A 468 -18.88 -4.68 -39.79
CA GLU A 468 -19.78 -5.37 -38.85
C GLU A 468 -20.61 -4.41 -37.99
N ASN A 469 -20.19 -3.14 -37.90
CA ASN A 469 -20.90 -2.08 -37.19
C ASN A 469 -20.57 -0.71 -37.84
N PRO A 470 -21.20 -0.39 -39.00
CA PRO A 470 -20.81 0.77 -39.81
C PRO A 470 -20.97 2.12 -39.09
N GLN A 471 -21.93 2.19 -38.17
CA GLN A 471 -22.26 3.42 -37.43
C GLN A 471 -21.28 3.74 -36.29
N GLY A 472 -20.27 2.90 -36.03
CA GLY A 472 -19.31 3.12 -34.95
C GLY A 472 -19.61 2.37 -33.68
N TYR A 473 -18.57 2.12 -32.89
CA TYR A 473 -18.69 1.41 -31.62
C TYR A 473 -18.98 2.36 -30.46
N PHE A 474 -18.72 3.67 -30.55
CA PHE A 474 -19.01 4.64 -29.48
C PHE A 474 -18.32 4.31 -28.13
N GLU A 475 -17.25 3.51 -28.17
CA GLU A 475 -16.34 3.27 -27.05
C GLU A 475 -15.27 4.37 -27.03
N ASN A 476 -15.15 5.14 -25.95
CA ASN A 476 -14.06 6.12 -25.82
C ASN A 476 -12.70 5.40 -25.84
N ARG A 477 -11.82 5.78 -26.76
CA ARG A 477 -10.53 5.08 -27.00
C ARG A 477 -9.59 5.20 -25.80
N ALA A 478 -9.45 6.40 -25.25
CA ALA A 478 -8.55 6.65 -24.12
C ALA A 478 -8.93 5.84 -22.86
N ILE A 479 -10.23 5.76 -22.53
CA ILE A 479 -10.71 4.96 -21.40
C ILE A 479 -10.60 3.47 -21.69
N ARG A 480 -11.00 3.00 -22.88
CA ARG A 480 -10.96 1.58 -23.24
C ARG A 480 -9.54 1.03 -23.26
N ASP A 481 -8.65 1.69 -23.99
CA ASP A 481 -7.31 1.19 -24.29
C ASP A 481 -6.29 1.63 -23.22
N GLY A 482 -6.49 2.81 -22.60
CA GLY A 482 -5.59 3.34 -21.57
C GLY A 482 -5.96 2.98 -20.13
N ILE A 483 -7.19 2.50 -19.87
CA ILE A 483 -7.65 2.21 -18.50
C ILE A 483 -8.26 0.81 -18.38
N VAL A 484 -9.34 0.51 -19.14
CA VAL A 484 -10.09 -0.75 -18.99
C VAL A 484 -9.23 -1.97 -19.33
N LYS A 485 -8.56 -1.98 -20.49
CA LYS A 485 -7.67 -3.07 -20.89
C LYS A 485 -6.49 -3.24 -19.93
N PRO A 486 -5.72 -2.18 -19.56
CA PRO A 486 -4.66 -2.29 -18.56
C PRO A 486 -5.13 -2.82 -17.20
N LEU A 487 -6.32 -2.44 -16.71
CA LEU A 487 -6.85 -2.97 -15.46
C LEU A 487 -7.07 -4.47 -15.52
N LEU A 488 -7.65 -4.99 -16.61
CA LEU A 488 -7.85 -6.43 -16.81
C LEU A 488 -6.51 -7.16 -16.94
N SER A 489 -5.58 -6.64 -17.75
CA SER A 489 -4.24 -7.21 -17.88
C SER A 489 -3.49 -7.24 -16.53
N GLY A 490 -3.61 -6.18 -15.72
CA GLY A 490 -3.01 -6.11 -14.39
C GLY A 490 -3.56 -7.15 -13.40
N MET A 491 -4.80 -7.60 -13.60
CA MET A 491 -5.40 -8.73 -12.87
C MET A 491 -4.98 -10.10 -13.43
N GLY A 492 -4.17 -10.16 -14.49
CA GLY A 492 -3.77 -11.40 -15.13
C GLY A 492 -4.86 -12.06 -15.97
N VAL A 493 -5.90 -11.31 -16.36
CA VAL A 493 -7.03 -11.83 -17.16
C VAL A 493 -7.06 -11.21 -18.56
N ASP A 494 -7.87 -11.80 -19.44
CA ASP A 494 -7.95 -11.40 -20.84
C ASP A 494 -8.47 -9.96 -20.98
N PRO A 495 -7.67 -9.01 -21.52
CA PRO A 495 -8.10 -7.61 -21.68
C PRO A 495 -9.25 -7.44 -22.68
N LEU A 496 -9.52 -8.47 -23.48
CA LEU A 496 -10.67 -8.52 -24.39
C LEU A 496 -11.94 -9.00 -23.70
N GLY A 497 -11.83 -9.59 -22.50
CA GLY A 497 -12.96 -10.08 -21.72
C GLY A 497 -13.61 -11.35 -22.27
N VAL A 498 -12.87 -12.21 -22.98
CA VAL A 498 -13.44 -13.42 -23.61
C VAL A 498 -12.88 -14.69 -22.98
N ARG A 499 -11.56 -14.86 -22.94
CA ARG A 499 -10.91 -16.14 -22.61
C ARG A 499 -10.81 -16.41 -21.11
N SER A 500 -10.49 -15.39 -20.33
CA SER A 500 -10.44 -15.45 -18.87
C SER A 500 -11.05 -14.19 -18.30
N LEU A 501 -11.88 -14.35 -17.27
CA LEU A 501 -12.65 -13.28 -16.66
C LEU A 501 -12.14 -13.03 -15.24
N PRO A 502 -12.20 -11.78 -14.73
CA PRO A 502 -11.83 -11.51 -13.35
C PRO A 502 -12.81 -12.17 -12.36
N PRO A 503 -12.46 -12.32 -11.07
CA PRO A 503 -13.37 -12.81 -10.05
C PRO A 503 -14.72 -12.08 -10.09
N TRP A 504 -15.81 -12.83 -9.96
CA TRP A 504 -17.17 -12.26 -10.01
C TRP A 504 -17.62 -11.70 -8.65
N ASP A 505 -16.96 -12.11 -7.58
CA ASP A 505 -17.35 -11.85 -6.20
C ASP A 505 -16.80 -10.52 -5.67
N VAL A 506 -15.49 -10.31 -5.82
CA VAL A 506 -14.77 -9.10 -5.41
C VAL A 506 -13.60 -8.77 -6.34
N LEU A 507 -13.54 -7.52 -6.78
CA LEU A 507 -12.44 -6.98 -7.58
C LEU A 507 -11.43 -6.21 -6.73
N PRO A 508 -10.16 -6.16 -7.12
CA PRO A 508 -9.16 -5.35 -6.43
C PRO A 508 -9.53 -3.86 -6.48
N PRO A 509 -9.17 -3.09 -5.46
CA PRO A 509 -9.42 -1.65 -5.45
C PRO A 509 -8.47 -0.92 -6.42
N CYS A 510 -8.98 0.17 -7.02
CA CYS A 510 -8.20 1.12 -7.79
C CYS A 510 -8.64 2.55 -7.44
N PRO A 511 -8.22 3.10 -6.28
CA PRO A 511 -8.54 4.47 -5.86
C PRO A 511 -8.25 5.56 -6.90
N PRO A 512 -7.18 5.50 -7.74
CA PRO A 512 -6.91 6.56 -8.68
C PRO A 512 -7.80 6.54 -9.94
N LEU A 513 -8.69 5.54 -10.13
CA LEU A 513 -9.49 5.37 -11.35
C LEU A 513 -10.22 6.66 -11.74
N ALA A 514 -10.94 7.30 -10.81
CA ALA A 514 -11.68 8.54 -11.10
C ALA A 514 -10.76 9.67 -11.60
N ARG A 515 -9.53 9.76 -11.09
CA ARG A 515 -8.54 10.75 -11.51
C ARG A 515 -7.95 10.42 -12.89
N GLN A 516 -7.69 9.13 -13.15
CA GLN A 516 -7.21 8.64 -14.45
C GLN A 516 -8.25 8.91 -15.54
N VAL A 517 -9.52 8.57 -15.30
CA VAL A 517 -10.62 8.87 -16.23
C VAL A 517 -10.76 10.38 -16.41
N ALA A 518 -10.81 11.17 -15.34
CA ALA A 518 -10.92 12.62 -15.46
C ALA A 518 -9.74 13.25 -16.23
N ARG A 519 -8.53 12.67 -16.16
CA ARG A 519 -7.39 13.09 -16.98
C ARG A 519 -7.63 12.75 -18.46
N ALA A 520 -8.05 11.53 -18.76
CA ALA A 520 -8.37 11.11 -20.12
C ALA A 520 -9.46 12.01 -20.75
N LEU A 521 -10.54 12.28 -20.02
CA LEU A 521 -11.61 13.17 -20.47
C LEU A 521 -11.11 14.59 -20.81
N ARG A 522 -10.28 15.18 -19.95
CA ARG A 522 -9.70 16.52 -20.21
C ARG A 522 -8.78 16.51 -21.42
N THR A 523 -7.97 15.47 -21.60
CA THR A 523 -7.11 15.33 -22.77
C THR A 523 -7.92 15.20 -24.06
N ASP A 524 -9.06 14.53 -24.01
CA ASP A 524 -10.02 14.41 -25.12
C ASP A 524 -10.88 15.68 -25.34
N GLY A 525 -10.68 16.74 -24.55
CA GLY A 525 -11.37 18.03 -24.72
C GLY A 525 -12.67 18.19 -23.94
N HIS A 526 -12.95 17.37 -22.92
CA HIS A 526 -14.07 17.60 -22.02
C HIS A 526 -13.79 18.78 -21.08
N ASP A 527 -14.70 19.76 -21.08
CA ASP A 527 -14.62 21.01 -20.34
C ASP A 527 -15.25 20.94 -18.93
N GLY A 528 -15.84 19.80 -18.58
CA GLY A 528 -16.54 19.60 -17.31
C GLY A 528 -17.97 20.11 -17.25
N THR A 529 -18.51 20.70 -18.33
CA THR A 529 -19.85 21.34 -18.34
C THR A 529 -20.94 20.40 -18.83
N ARG A 530 -20.63 19.55 -19.82
CA ARG A 530 -21.58 18.60 -20.42
C ARG A 530 -21.61 17.27 -19.66
N PRO A 531 -22.77 16.60 -19.54
CA PRO A 531 -22.81 15.22 -19.08
C PRO A 531 -22.00 14.34 -20.05
N TRP A 532 -21.29 13.36 -19.49
CA TRP A 532 -20.43 12.46 -20.26
C TRP A 532 -20.82 11.01 -20.00
N GLY A 533 -20.48 10.13 -20.93
CA GLY A 533 -20.69 8.71 -20.75
C GLY A 533 -19.59 7.86 -21.34
N PHE A 534 -19.58 6.60 -20.93
CA PHE A 534 -18.67 5.60 -21.44
C PHE A 534 -19.42 4.29 -21.61
N LYS A 535 -19.30 3.71 -22.81
CA LYS A 535 -19.88 2.42 -23.15
C LYS A 535 -18.77 1.42 -23.32
N ASP A 536 -18.85 0.29 -22.63
CA ASP A 536 -18.03 -0.89 -22.92
C ASP A 536 -18.71 -2.14 -22.30
N PRO A 537 -18.88 -3.25 -23.03
CA PRO A 537 -19.32 -4.51 -22.42
C PRO A 537 -18.45 -4.97 -21.24
N LYS A 538 -17.15 -4.66 -21.24
CA LYS A 538 -16.20 -4.98 -20.16
C LYS A 538 -16.45 -4.17 -18.88
N LEU A 539 -17.30 -3.13 -18.91
CA LEU A 539 -17.78 -2.51 -17.68
C LEU A 539 -18.52 -3.52 -16.79
N SER A 540 -19.21 -4.52 -17.36
CA SER A 540 -19.78 -5.63 -16.58
C SER A 540 -18.73 -6.47 -15.84
N LEU A 541 -17.48 -6.51 -16.32
CA LEU A 541 -16.37 -7.20 -15.66
C LEU A 541 -15.68 -6.33 -14.60
N LEU A 542 -15.83 -5.01 -14.69
CA LEU A 542 -15.15 -4.01 -13.85
C LEU A 542 -16.11 -3.16 -13.02
N TRP A 543 -17.40 -3.52 -12.97
CA TRP A 543 -18.46 -2.63 -12.49
C TRP A 543 -18.21 -2.20 -11.04
N GLN A 544 -17.68 -3.10 -10.20
CA GLN A 544 -17.36 -2.77 -8.80
C GLN A 544 -16.33 -1.64 -8.76
N ILE A 545 -15.25 -1.68 -9.56
CA ILE A 545 -14.22 -0.62 -9.52
C ILE A 545 -14.81 0.73 -9.96
N PHE A 546 -15.64 0.73 -11.01
CA PHE A 546 -16.31 1.92 -11.50
C PHE A 546 -17.35 2.46 -10.52
N ASP A 547 -18.20 1.61 -9.94
CA ASP A 547 -19.22 2.00 -8.95
C ASP A 547 -18.58 2.57 -7.67
N ARG A 548 -17.45 1.99 -7.23
CA ARG A 548 -16.69 2.53 -6.09
C ARG A 548 -16.09 3.92 -6.39
N SER A 549 -15.76 4.20 -7.65
CA SER A 549 -15.17 5.47 -8.09
C SER A 549 -16.22 6.53 -8.46
N TYR A 550 -17.38 6.07 -8.92
CA TYR A 550 -18.53 6.86 -9.34
C TYR A 550 -19.81 6.29 -8.72
N PRO A 551 -20.02 6.44 -7.40
CA PRO A 551 -21.17 5.85 -6.69
C PRO A 551 -22.54 6.40 -7.14
N GLN A 552 -22.53 7.40 -8.02
CA GLN A 552 -23.70 8.04 -8.62
C GLN A 552 -23.75 7.94 -10.14
N ALA A 553 -22.93 7.07 -10.72
CA ALA A 553 -23.07 6.73 -12.12
C ALA A 553 -24.51 6.28 -12.42
N ILE A 554 -24.98 6.66 -13.59
CA ILE A 554 -26.20 6.14 -14.18
C ILE A 554 -25.78 4.92 -14.98
N TRP A 555 -26.10 3.74 -14.48
CA TRP A 555 -25.81 2.50 -15.16
C TRP A 555 -26.95 2.16 -16.12
N VAL A 556 -26.60 1.84 -17.35
CA VAL A 556 -27.55 1.39 -18.38
C VAL A 556 -27.15 -0.02 -18.76
N ILE A 557 -27.99 -1.01 -18.42
CA ILE A 557 -27.80 -2.40 -18.82
C ILE A 557 -28.65 -2.64 -20.06
N VAL A 558 -27.99 -2.86 -21.20
CA VAL A 558 -28.67 -3.13 -22.47
C VAL A 558 -28.91 -4.62 -22.60
N THR A 559 -30.18 -5.00 -22.65
CA THR A 559 -30.65 -6.38 -22.83
C THR A 559 -31.06 -6.64 -24.27
N ARG A 560 -31.05 -7.91 -24.66
CA ARG A 560 -31.45 -8.40 -25.98
C ARG A 560 -31.83 -9.86 -25.84
N ASP A 561 -32.70 -10.36 -26.72
CA ASP A 561 -32.98 -11.79 -26.81
C ASP A 561 -31.68 -12.63 -26.82
N ARG A 562 -31.65 -13.66 -25.96
CA ARG A 562 -30.45 -14.46 -25.74
C ARG A 562 -30.05 -15.24 -26.99
N GLY A 563 -31.01 -15.76 -27.75
CA GLY A 563 -30.77 -16.48 -29.00
C GLY A 563 -30.07 -15.56 -30.02
N LYS A 564 -30.61 -14.36 -30.23
CA LYS A 564 -30.00 -13.35 -31.12
C LYS A 564 -28.59 -12.93 -30.70
N VAL A 565 -28.31 -12.85 -29.40
CA VAL A 565 -26.96 -12.56 -28.89
C VAL A 565 -26.00 -13.69 -29.26
N ILE A 566 -26.37 -14.93 -28.99
CA ILE A 566 -25.55 -16.12 -29.29
C ILE A 566 -25.32 -16.24 -30.81
N ASP A 567 -26.36 -16.10 -31.63
CA ASP A 567 -26.22 -16.09 -33.09
C ASP A 567 -25.27 -14.99 -33.59
N SER A 568 -25.30 -13.83 -32.94
CA SER A 568 -24.36 -12.75 -33.26
C SER A 568 -22.93 -13.10 -32.84
N LEU A 569 -22.72 -13.75 -31.70
CA LEU A 569 -21.40 -14.19 -31.24
C LEU A 569 -20.80 -15.21 -32.22
N CYS A 570 -21.59 -16.19 -32.67
CA CYS A 570 -21.14 -17.22 -33.61
C CYS A 570 -20.75 -16.68 -35.00
N ARG A 571 -21.32 -15.55 -35.43
CA ARG A 571 -21.09 -14.98 -36.78
C ARG A 571 -20.07 -13.84 -36.83
N THR A 572 -19.88 -13.10 -35.75
CA THR A 572 -19.01 -11.91 -35.76
C THR A 572 -17.54 -12.34 -35.80
N SER A 573 -16.77 -11.87 -36.77
CA SER A 573 -15.41 -12.33 -37.06
C SER A 573 -14.47 -12.32 -35.85
N PHE A 574 -14.57 -11.31 -34.99
CA PHE A 574 -13.78 -11.23 -33.76
C PHE A 574 -14.13 -12.36 -32.76
N MET A 575 -15.42 -12.66 -32.61
CA MET A 575 -15.91 -13.66 -31.66
C MET A 575 -15.80 -15.07 -32.22
N ALA A 576 -16.18 -15.28 -33.48
CA ALA A 576 -16.16 -16.56 -34.19
C ALA A 576 -14.78 -17.24 -34.19
N ARG A 577 -13.69 -16.48 -34.06
CA ARG A 577 -12.33 -17.00 -33.87
C ARG A 577 -12.15 -17.82 -32.60
N HIS A 578 -12.98 -17.60 -31.59
CA HIS A 578 -12.99 -18.39 -30.36
C HIS A 578 -13.87 -19.63 -30.51
N SER A 579 -15.08 -19.46 -31.05
CA SER A 579 -15.98 -20.56 -31.39
C SER A 579 -17.16 -20.08 -32.24
N THR A 580 -17.62 -20.93 -33.14
CA THR A 580 -18.87 -20.78 -33.89
C THR A 580 -20.02 -21.58 -33.28
N SER A 581 -19.79 -22.33 -32.20
CA SER A 581 -20.80 -23.16 -31.53
C SER A 581 -21.62 -22.35 -30.53
N PRO A 582 -22.97 -22.39 -30.59
CA PRO A 582 -23.84 -21.80 -29.58
C PRO A 582 -23.57 -22.29 -28.15
N GLU A 583 -23.29 -23.60 -27.98
CA GLU A 583 -23.06 -24.20 -26.67
C GLU A 583 -21.83 -23.62 -25.97
N TYR A 584 -20.79 -23.28 -26.73
CA TYR A 584 -19.59 -22.61 -26.20
C TYR A 584 -19.92 -21.25 -25.59
N TRP A 585 -20.86 -20.51 -26.19
CA TRP A 585 -21.20 -19.15 -25.75
C TRP A 585 -22.18 -19.12 -24.58
N GLN A 586 -22.88 -20.22 -24.28
CA GLN A 586 -23.86 -20.26 -23.20
C GLN A 586 -23.22 -19.96 -21.82
N PRO A 587 -22.13 -20.62 -21.38
CA PRO A 587 -21.46 -20.30 -20.12
C PRO A 587 -20.89 -18.87 -20.10
N PHE A 588 -20.36 -18.40 -21.23
CA PHE A 588 -19.86 -17.03 -21.38
C PHE A 588 -20.96 -16.00 -21.10
N CYS A 589 -22.12 -16.14 -21.75
CA CYS A 589 -23.25 -15.26 -21.52
C CYS A 589 -23.78 -15.37 -20.08
N ASN A 590 -23.79 -16.56 -19.48
CA ASN A 590 -24.19 -16.75 -18.08
C ASN A 590 -23.24 -16.02 -17.11
N ALA A 591 -21.93 -16.06 -17.37
CA ALA A 591 -20.93 -15.36 -16.56
C ALA A 591 -21.12 -13.83 -16.59
N TYR A 592 -21.43 -13.26 -17.75
CA TYR A 592 -21.77 -11.85 -17.90
C TYR A 592 -23.10 -11.50 -17.22
N ALA A 593 -24.14 -12.28 -17.48
CA ALA A 593 -25.47 -12.07 -16.90
C ALA A 593 -25.42 -12.06 -15.37
N HIS A 594 -24.71 -13.02 -14.77
CA HIS A 594 -24.51 -13.07 -13.32
C HIS A 594 -23.95 -11.75 -12.77
N ARG A 595 -22.92 -11.17 -13.40
CA ARG A 595 -22.33 -9.90 -12.96
C ARG A 595 -23.29 -8.72 -13.12
N LEU A 596 -24.10 -8.72 -14.18
CA LEU A 596 -25.13 -7.70 -14.41
C LEU A 596 -26.23 -7.78 -13.33
N ASP A 597 -26.66 -8.98 -12.94
CA ASP A 597 -27.62 -9.17 -11.84
C ASP A 597 -27.05 -8.68 -10.52
N ARG A 598 -25.75 -8.91 -10.28
CA ARG A 598 -25.05 -8.34 -9.13
C ARG A 598 -25.00 -6.82 -9.15
N LEU A 599 -24.79 -6.20 -10.32
CA LEU A 599 -24.87 -4.75 -10.48
C LEU A 599 -26.28 -4.23 -10.14
N ARG A 600 -27.35 -4.89 -10.63
CA ARG A 600 -28.73 -4.55 -10.27
C ARG A 600 -28.98 -4.62 -8.76
N ALA A 601 -28.47 -5.66 -8.11
CA ALA A 601 -28.62 -5.87 -6.66
C ALA A 601 -27.68 -4.99 -5.79
N SER A 602 -26.77 -4.21 -6.38
CA SER A 602 -25.73 -3.46 -5.65
C SER A 602 -26.22 -2.17 -4.97
N GLY A 603 -27.45 -1.74 -5.26
CA GLY A 603 -27.97 -0.42 -4.90
C GLY A 603 -27.47 0.72 -5.80
N ALA A 604 -26.79 0.40 -6.90
CA ALA A 604 -26.46 1.37 -7.95
C ALA A 604 -27.72 1.86 -8.67
N ARG A 605 -27.65 3.05 -9.27
CA ARG A 605 -28.73 3.56 -10.10
C ARG A 605 -28.67 2.90 -11.46
N VAL A 606 -29.48 1.85 -11.65
CA VAL A 606 -29.50 1.03 -12.85
C VAL A 606 -30.79 1.24 -13.63
N PHE A 607 -30.68 1.36 -14.95
CA PHE A 607 -31.78 1.32 -15.91
C PHE A 607 -31.56 0.17 -16.87
N ASP A 608 -32.61 -0.61 -17.13
CA ASP A 608 -32.62 -1.65 -18.14
C ASP A 608 -33.19 -1.09 -19.45
N VAL A 609 -32.53 -1.38 -20.57
CA VAL A 609 -32.96 -0.98 -21.90
C VAL A 609 -32.94 -2.19 -22.81
N ASP A 610 -34.12 -2.64 -23.23
CA ASP A 610 -34.27 -3.70 -24.22
C ASP A 610 -33.97 -3.14 -25.61
N SER A 611 -32.88 -3.63 -26.20
CA SER A 611 -32.46 -3.23 -27.53
C SER A 611 -33.42 -3.68 -28.63
N ASP A 612 -34.19 -4.77 -28.45
CA ASP A 612 -35.16 -5.20 -29.44
C ASP A 612 -36.36 -4.23 -29.43
N ALA A 613 -36.90 -3.88 -28.27
CA ALA A 613 -37.96 -2.88 -28.11
C ALA A 613 -37.52 -1.48 -28.61
N LEU A 614 -36.31 -1.07 -28.26
CA LEU A 614 -35.73 0.20 -28.72
C LEU A 614 -35.61 0.22 -30.25
N SER A 615 -35.24 -0.90 -30.88
CA SER A 615 -35.14 -0.99 -32.34
C SER A 615 -36.49 -0.95 -33.05
N SER A 616 -37.59 -1.31 -32.36
CA SER A 616 -38.96 -1.19 -32.87
C SER A 616 -39.60 0.18 -32.64
N GLY A 617 -38.85 1.14 -32.07
CA GLY A 617 -39.35 2.50 -31.81
C GLY A 617 -39.99 2.70 -30.42
N ASP A 618 -39.87 1.73 -29.51
CA ASP A 618 -40.27 1.93 -28.12
C ASP A 618 -39.18 2.68 -27.34
N PHE A 619 -39.42 3.96 -27.08
CA PHE A 619 -38.50 4.83 -26.35
C PHE A 619 -38.79 4.93 -24.84
N SER A 620 -39.77 4.19 -24.32
CA SER A 620 -40.21 4.28 -22.92
C SER A 620 -39.10 4.00 -21.91
N GLN A 621 -38.18 3.10 -22.25
CA GLN A 621 -37.06 2.72 -21.38
C GLN A 621 -35.83 3.64 -21.50
N ILE A 622 -35.58 4.22 -22.67
CA ILE A 622 -34.41 5.09 -22.88
C ILE A 622 -34.67 6.53 -22.43
N ARG A 623 -35.92 7.01 -22.51
CA ARG A 623 -36.29 8.36 -22.10
C ARG A 623 -35.90 8.68 -20.64
N PRO A 624 -36.21 7.83 -19.64
CA PRO A 624 -35.78 8.06 -18.26
C PRO A 624 -34.25 8.15 -18.08
N VAL A 625 -33.48 7.46 -18.93
CA VAL A 625 -32.01 7.52 -18.91
C VAL A 625 -31.52 8.89 -19.39
N ILE A 626 -32.08 9.39 -20.49
CA ILE A 626 -31.75 10.71 -21.07
C ILE A 626 -32.06 11.81 -20.04
N GLU A 627 -33.26 11.78 -19.46
CA GLU A 627 -33.67 12.73 -18.43
C GLU A 627 -32.82 12.60 -17.16
N ALA A 628 -32.46 11.37 -16.75
CA ALA A 628 -31.58 11.11 -15.62
C ALA A 628 -30.18 11.71 -15.79
N ALA A 629 -29.67 11.74 -17.03
CA ALA A 629 -28.40 12.33 -17.41
C ALA A 629 -28.43 13.88 -17.44
N GLY A 630 -29.61 14.48 -17.25
CA GLY A 630 -29.81 15.93 -17.36
C GLY A 630 -29.94 16.41 -18.81
N LEU A 631 -30.28 15.51 -19.73
CA LEU A 631 -30.52 15.82 -21.14
C LEU A 631 -32.02 15.90 -21.42
N ARG A 632 -32.41 16.62 -22.47
CA ARG A 632 -33.80 16.72 -22.92
C ARG A 632 -34.09 15.63 -23.95
N PHE A 633 -35.12 14.82 -23.71
CA PHE A 633 -35.60 13.84 -24.68
C PHE A 633 -36.27 14.54 -25.88
N ASP A 634 -35.91 14.12 -27.09
CA ASP A 634 -36.51 14.58 -28.35
C ASP A 634 -36.90 13.36 -29.20
N PRO A 635 -38.21 13.12 -29.44
CA PRO A 635 -38.68 11.99 -30.25
C PRO A 635 -38.10 11.97 -31.67
N ALA A 636 -37.92 13.13 -32.30
CA ALA A 636 -37.42 13.21 -33.67
C ALA A 636 -35.94 12.81 -33.75
N VAL A 637 -35.13 13.22 -32.76
CA VAL A 637 -33.75 12.76 -32.62
C VAL A 637 -33.71 11.25 -32.37
N ALA A 638 -34.64 10.74 -31.57
CA ALA A 638 -34.69 9.32 -31.26
C ALA A 638 -35.03 8.46 -32.48
N GLU A 639 -36.03 8.86 -33.27
CA GLU A 639 -36.38 8.20 -34.52
C GLU A 639 -35.22 8.24 -35.53
N ALA A 640 -34.56 9.39 -35.68
CA ALA A 640 -33.41 9.55 -36.58
C ALA A 640 -32.24 8.63 -36.18
N ALA A 641 -31.99 8.46 -34.88
CA ALA A 641 -30.92 7.60 -34.37
C ALA A 641 -31.12 6.11 -34.70
N LEU A 642 -32.34 5.65 -35.00
CA LEU A 642 -32.63 4.27 -35.41
C LEU A 642 -32.37 4.00 -36.90
N ILE A 643 -32.32 5.03 -37.74
CA ILE A 643 -32.14 4.90 -39.18
C ILE A 643 -30.76 4.32 -39.47
N ARG A 644 -30.71 3.15 -40.12
CA ARG A 644 -29.46 2.57 -40.60
C ARG A 644 -29.06 3.25 -41.91
N PRO A 645 -27.82 3.75 -42.05
CA PRO A 645 -27.35 4.24 -43.34
C PRO A 645 -27.45 3.11 -44.36
N LYS A 646 -27.95 3.43 -45.56
CA LYS A 646 -27.87 2.51 -46.71
C LYS A 646 -26.37 2.28 -46.96
N VAL A 647 -25.93 1.04 -46.78
CA VAL A 647 -24.54 0.62 -47.02
C VAL A 647 -24.26 0.60 -48.51
#